data_AF-A0A817EZ03-F1
#
_entry.id   AF-A0A817EZ03-F1
#
_cell.length_a   1.000
_cell.length_b   1.000
_cell.length_c   1.000
_cell.angle_alpha   90.00
_cell.angle_beta   90.00
_cell.angle_gamma   90.00
#
_symmetry.space_group_name_H-M   'P 1'
#
loop_
_entity.id
_entity.type
_entity.pdbx_description
1 polymer ?
#
loop_
_entity_poly.entity_id
_entity_poly.type
_entity_poly.pdbx_seq_one_letter_code
_entity_poly.pdbx_strand_id
1 'polypeptide(L)'
;MLAPVFSLQLNNKVFPRTFSVGKFNGKQPCLVGATAGDKVQKVFIHSPRDTNPQSQQLEGNISLVNVNQVVTSLACGQLDEQLQRDLLVVGTSTNIIAYDIDRNVDLFFQDTQDGAHAIIIGKWGELPEQLAIVGGNCSIHGFNKRSEDVLWTVTGDNVSSLALLDFNSDGYNELVVGSEDYDIRVFREDQLIADMQESEIVVSICPLSNARFAYALSNGTVGIYERSNRNWRIKSRNIAIVLQTFDADGDGVDELVTGWSNGKVDIRSDRTGEIIFKDSLNSSIAGVVKADYRVPGENLLICCTNEGEVRGYKFSAQDAVAAAAYAYKNSQEAALLLELQNFEYANQNTIETNNKSLVIDATTDIPLTYVKFSHPAANHVREYITVPIIIPRDVSIDLHLQVFVGMKTSTLFHLFELSRQLPVFSMYMLVENSLDTEPKGFVTFSINERMSRILVWINHHFLFAEEFSPNMASLYVTFLCVRTDLKLVIKMQNTGQVRIQTDDMELAGNIIQSLGKFLKIENLQTVVDFPQEFEILEQVFYQIEAYQNARQKISSDMAEHASIIRNFLIRAEDARLIGDIPVMKQHYIDLLNLNRDLINGYQIRCTNHEELMKNLRYLNQTVQKAGNLRIGKYKTNTINQCRVAIKGNNVQLLIKSIKTGNV
;
A
#
# COMPACT_ATOMS: atom_id res chain seq x y z
N MET A 1 12.33 -19.41 -24.46
CA MET A 1 10.91 -19.15 -24.15
C MET A 1 10.38 -20.13 -23.11
N LEU A 2 9.48 -19.70 -22.22
CA LEU A 2 8.92 -20.55 -21.18
C LEU A 2 7.95 -21.61 -21.76
N ALA A 3 8.06 -22.84 -21.27
CA ALA A 3 7.14 -23.93 -21.60
C ALA A 3 6.48 -24.48 -20.32
N PRO A 4 5.18 -24.81 -20.35
CA PRO A 4 4.51 -25.45 -19.22
C PRO A 4 5.07 -26.88 -19.04
N VAL A 5 5.62 -27.16 -17.86
CA VAL A 5 6.20 -28.46 -17.50
C VAL A 5 5.19 -29.34 -16.75
N PHE A 6 4.28 -28.71 -16.01
CA PHE A 6 3.20 -29.43 -15.35
C PHE A 6 1.97 -28.56 -15.13
N SER A 7 0.83 -29.23 -14.96
CA SER A 7 -0.41 -28.66 -14.47
C SER A 7 -0.97 -29.59 -13.40
N LEU A 8 -1.51 -29.05 -12.31
CA LEU A 8 -2.22 -29.78 -11.26
C LEU A 8 -3.44 -28.99 -10.79
N GLN A 9 -4.41 -29.67 -10.19
CA GLN A 9 -5.62 -29.07 -9.65
C GLN A 9 -5.69 -29.36 -8.14
N LEU A 10 -5.77 -28.31 -7.32
CA LEU A 10 -5.76 -28.42 -5.85
C LEU A 10 -7.14 -28.72 -5.24
N ASN A 11 -8.21 -28.70 -6.04
CA ASN A 11 -9.62 -28.84 -5.63
C ASN A 11 -10.08 -27.89 -4.51
N ASN A 12 -9.29 -26.88 -4.19
CA ASN A 12 -9.53 -25.89 -3.15
C ASN A 12 -9.40 -24.50 -3.76
N LYS A 13 -10.27 -23.57 -3.35
CA LYS A 13 -10.18 -22.17 -3.78
C LYS A 13 -9.04 -21.47 -3.07
N VAL A 14 -8.22 -20.75 -3.79
CA VAL A 14 -7.04 -20.09 -3.23
C VAL A 14 -7.30 -18.60 -3.10
N PHE A 15 -7.06 -18.04 -1.91
CA PHE A 15 -7.22 -16.60 -1.72
C PHE A 15 -6.07 -15.82 -2.37
N PRO A 16 -6.38 -14.71 -3.08
CA PRO A 16 -5.37 -13.85 -3.67
C PRO A 16 -4.30 -13.40 -2.67
N ARG A 17 -3.04 -13.31 -3.12
CA ARG A 17 -1.89 -12.84 -2.33
C ARG A 17 -1.53 -13.68 -1.09
N THR A 18 -2.13 -14.86 -0.92
CA THR A 18 -1.79 -15.78 0.19
C THR A 18 -1.01 -17.01 -0.25
N PHE A 19 -0.74 -17.15 -1.55
CA PHE A 19 -0.03 -18.30 -2.10
C PHE A 19 1.48 -18.10 -2.01
N SER A 20 2.17 -19.02 -1.35
CA SER A 20 3.60 -18.97 -1.07
C SER A 20 4.24 -20.36 -1.18
N VAL A 21 5.55 -20.44 -0.99
CA VAL A 21 6.33 -21.67 -0.98
C VAL A 21 7.24 -21.71 0.24
N GLY A 22 7.36 -22.87 0.88
CA GLY A 22 8.23 -23.06 2.03
C GLY A 22 8.84 -24.45 2.10
N LYS A 23 10.08 -24.54 2.56
CA LYS A 23 10.82 -25.78 2.85
C LYS A 23 10.67 -26.15 4.31
N PHE A 24 9.49 -26.65 4.69
CA PHE A 24 9.17 -26.95 6.09
C PHE A 24 9.97 -28.10 6.69
N ASN A 25 10.42 -29.06 5.88
CA ASN A 25 11.35 -30.12 6.32
C ASN A 25 12.83 -29.75 6.05
N GLY A 26 13.12 -28.50 5.70
CA GLY A 26 14.45 -27.99 5.35
C GLY A 26 14.97 -28.40 3.97
N LYS A 27 14.28 -29.28 3.24
CA LYS A 27 14.78 -29.85 1.97
C LYS A 27 13.83 -29.62 0.80
N GLN A 28 12.60 -30.09 0.91
CA GLN A 28 11.62 -30.11 -0.16
C GLN A 28 10.69 -28.89 -0.05
N PRO A 29 10.50 -28.12 -1.14
CA PRO A 29 9.55 -27.03 -1.13
C PRO A 29 8.12 -27.56 -1.27
N CYS A 30 7.25 -27.05 -0.42
CA CYS A 30 5.81 -27.30 -0.43
C CYS A 30 5.08 -26.01 -0.83
N LEU A 31 4.03 -26.17 -1.63
CA LEU A 31 3.15 -25.05 -1.97
C LEU A 31 2.17 -24.83 -0.83
N VAL A 32 1.96 -23.56 -0.47
CA VAL A 32 1.07 -23.18 0.63
C VAL A 32 0.13 -22.08 0.16
N GLY A 33 -1.12 -22.12 0.61
CA GLY A 33 -2.05 -21.03 0.39
C GLY A 33 -3.22 -21.06 1.34
N ALA A 34 -3.84 -19.90 1.57
CA ALA A 34 -5.08 -19.85 2.31
C ALA A 34 -6.25 -20.25 1.41
N THR A 35 -7.16 -21.05 1.96
CA THR A 35 -8.37 -21.55 1.29
C THR A 35 -9.59 -21.36 2.17
N ALA A 36 -10.74 -21.16 1.53
CA ALA A 36 -12.02 -21.34 2.21
C ALA A 36 -12.22 -22.83 2.51
N GLY A 37 -12.47 -23.19 3.77
CA GLY A 37 -13.11 -24.47 4.12
C GLY A 37 -14.61 -24.29 4.28
N ASP A 38 -15.37 -25.38 4.46
CA ASP A 38 -16.84 -25.37 4.57
C ASP A 38 -17.41 -24.39 5.61
N LYS A 39 -16.63 -24.02 6.63
CA LYS A 39 -17.03 -23.08 7.70
C LYS A 39 -15.92 -22.15 8.21
N VAL A 40 -14.65 -22.46 7.92
CA VAL A 40 -13.48 -21.83 8.52
C VAL A 40 -12.37 -21.74 7.48
N GLN A 41 -11.60 -20.65 7.48
CA GLN A 41 -10.44 -20.55 6.60
C GLN A 41 -9.32 -21.47 7.08
N LYS A 42 -8.74 -22.20 6.13
CA LYS A 42 -7.67 -23.16 6.35
C LYS A 42 -6.47 -22.75 5.52
N VAL A 43 -5.30 -23.25 5.90
CA VAL A 43 -4.10 -23.18 5.07
C VAL A 43 -3.84 -24.57 4.51
N PHE A 44 -3.78 -24.70 3.20
CA PHE A 44 -3.39 -25.96 2.57
C PHE A 44 -1.88 -25.99 2.39
N ILE A 45 -1.31 -27.19 2.48
CA ILE A 45 0.10 -27.48 2.24
C ILE A 45 0.14 -28.63 1.25
N HIS A 46 0.58 -28.37 0.03
CA HIS A 46 0.75 -29.39 -0.99
C HIS A 46 2.22 -29.79 -1.11
N SER A 47 2.52 -31.06 -0.86
CA SER A 47 3.85 -31.64 -1.08
C SER A 47 3.90 -32.46 -2.38
N PRO A 48 4.89 -32.25 -3.26
CA PRO A 48 5.00 -32.99 -4.51
C PRO A 48 5.48 -34.44 -4.30
N ARG A 49 6.08 -34.75 -3.14
CA ARG A 49 6.80 -36.02 -2.88
C ARG A 49 6.38 -36.71 -1.58
N ASP A 50 5.13 -36.52 -1.15
CA ASP A 50 4.66 -37.18 0.06
C ASP A 50 4.51 -38.70 -0.17
N THR A 51 5.39 -39.49 0.44
CA THR A 51 5.45 -40.95 0.32
C THR A 51 4.65 -41.66 1.42
N ASN A 52 3.90 -40.94 2.24
CA ASN A 52 3.13 -41.56 3.33
C ASN A 52 1.97 -42.41 2.77
N PRO A 53 1.95 -43.74 2.99
CA PRO A 53 0.90 -44.61 2.45
C PRO A 53 -0.48 -44.38 3.08
N GLN A 54 -0.56 -43.68 4.22
CA GLN A 54 -1.84 -43.29 4.83
C GLN A 54 -2.47 -42.04 4.19
N SER A 55 -1.68 -41.10 3.65
CA SER A 55 -2.18 -39.90 2.98
C SER A 55 -2.61 -40.16 1.52
N GLN A 56 -2.20 -41.28 0.91
CA GLN A 56 -2.63 -41.67 -0.43
C GLN A 56 -4.10 -42.11 -0.53
N GLN A 57 -4.76 -42.41 0.60
CA GLN A 57 -6.17 -42.82 0.63
C GLN A 57 -7.17 -41.66 0.77
N LEU A 58 -6.70 -40.43 1.03
CA LEU A 58 -7.53 -39.23 1.19
C LEU A 58 -7.07 -38.19 0.16
N GLU A 59 -7.83 -38.05 -0.94
CA GLU A 59 -7.77 -36.98 -1.95
C GLU A 59 -6.50 -36.09 -1.99
N GLY A 60 -5.40 -36.64 -2.48
CA GLY A 60 -4.21 -35.88 -2.91
C GLY A 60 -3.22 -35.51 -1.79
N ASN A 61 -1.99 -35.17 -2.19
CA ASN A 61 -0.86 -34.84 -1.30
C ASN A 61 -1.02 -33.48 -0.56
N ILE A 62 -2.24 -33.17 -0.09
CA ILE A 62 -2.61 -31.91 0.53
C ILE A 62 -2.91 -32.13 2.00
N SER A 63 -2.15 -31.46 2.86
CA SER A 63 -2.43 -31.34 4.30
C SER A 63 -3.14 -30.02 4.58
N LEU A 64 -4.11 -30.01 5.50
CA LEU A 64 -4.87 -28.81 5.88
C LEU A 64 -4.58 -28.43 7.33
N VAL A 65 -4.24 -27.17 7.55
CA VAL A 65 -4.07 -26.55 8.88
C VAL A 65 -5.26 -25.64 9.16
N ASN A 66 -5.94 -25.87 10.29
CA ASN A 66 -7.10 -25.07 10.69
C ASN A 66 -6.64 -23.82 11.45
N VAL A 67 -6.86 -22.64 10.87
CA VAL A 67 -6.52 -21.36 11.52
C VAL A 67 -7.65 -20.85 12.42
N ASN A 68 -8.90 -21.22 12.13
CA ASN A 68 -10.08 -20.79 12.91
C ASN A 68 -10.32 -19.26 12.94
N GLN A 69 -9.68 -18.51 12.03
CA GLN A 69 -9.85 -17.07 11.84
C GLN A 69 -9.71 -16.71 10.36
N VAL A 70 -10.08 -15.49 10.01
CA VAL A 70 -9.87 -14.94 8.65
C VAL A 70 -8.38 -14.65 8.46
N VAL A 71 -7.76 -15.37 7.53
CA VAL A 71 -6.39 -15.15 7.08
C VAL A 71 -6.35 -13.93 6.16
N THR A 72 -5.58 -12.94 6.56
CA THR A 72 -5.38 -11.68 5.81
C THR A 72 -4.06 -11.68 5.05
N SER A 73 -3.05 -12.37 5.56
CA SER A 73 -1.72 -12.46 4.95
C SER A 73 -1.01 -13.76 5.33
N LEU A 74 -0.04 -14.16 4.51
CA LEU A 74 0.73 -15.39 4.70
C LEU A 74 2.17 -15.18 4.21
N ALA A 75 3.14 -15.61 4.99
CA ALA A 75 4.55 -15.63 4.61
C ALA A 75 5.22 -16.94 5.02
N CYS A 76 6.22 -17.34 4.25
CA CYS A 76 7.07 -18.50 4.52
C CYS A 76 8.53 -18.07 4.53
N GLY A 77 9.31 -18.53 5.49
CA GLY A 77 10.73 -18.16 5.59
C GLY A 77 11.39 -18.61 6.89
N GLN A 78 12.71 -18.41 6.98
CA GLN A 78 13.52 -18.89 8.10
C GLN A 78 13.55 -17.91 9.28
N LEU A 79 12.51 -17.88 10.10
CA LEU A 79 12.51 -16.98 11.26
C LEU A 79 13.54 -17.37 12.35
N ASP A 80 13.84 -18.66 12.50
CA ASP A 80 14.93 -19.15 13.34
C ASP A 80 15.98 -19.90 12.50
N GLU A 81 17.08 -19.21 12.20
CA GLU A 81 18.18 -19.74 11.37
C GLU A 81 18.77 -21.05 11.92
N GLN A 82 18.63 -21.30 13.23
CA GLN A 82 19.11 -22.52 13.87
C GLN A 82 18.33 -23.77 13.42
N LEU A 83 17.07 -23.62 13.02
CA LEU A 83 16.23 -24.74 12.59
C LEU A 83 16.55 -25.21 11.16
N GLN A 84 17.23 -24.39 10.35
CA GLN A 84 17.55 -24.67 8.93
C GLN A 84 16.34 -25.10 8.08
N ARG A 85 15.16 -24.56 8.40
CA ARG A 85 13.90 -24.82 7.69
C ARG A 85 12.99 -23.61 7.78
N ASP A 86 12.03 -23.56 6.88
CA ASP A 86 11.07 -22.47 6.84
C ASP A 86 9.96 -22.69 7.86
N LEU A 87 9.45 -21.59 8.40
CA LEU A 87 8.26 -21.52 9.23
C LEU A 87 7.13 -20.89 8.44
N LEU A 88 5.90 -21.27 8.78
CA LEU A 88 4.70 -20.65 8.25
C LEU A 88 4.28 -19.53 9.18
N VAL A 89 4.23 -18.28 8.69
CA VAL A 89 3.68 -17.15 9.44
C VAL A 89 2.33 -16.79 8.85
N VAL A 90 1.29 -16.85 9.68
CA VAL A 90 -0.09 -16.55 9.31
C VAL A 90 -0.53 -15.27 10.01
N GLY A 91 -0.96 -14.29 9.22
CA GLY A 91 -1.58 -13.07 9.69
C GLY A 91 -3.09 -13.15 9.63
N THR A 92 -3.75 -12.66 10.66
CA THR A 92 -5.20 -12.48 10.72
C THR A 92 -5.54 -11.02 11.02
N SER A 93 -6.83 -10.69 11.07
CA SER A 93 -7.27 -9.35 11.46
C SER A 93 -6.89 -8.96 12.89
N THR A 94 -6.52 -9.91 13.75
CA THR A 94 -6.24 -9.65 15.17
C THR A 94 -5.00 -10.36 15.72
N ASN A 95 -4.40 -11.27 14.95
CA ASN A 95 -3.34 -12.14 15.43
C ASN A 95 -2.26 -12.37 14.38
N ILE A 96 -1.07 -12.71 14.87
CA ILE A 96 0.01 -13.28 14.10
C ILE A 96 0.41 -14.62 14.74
N ILE A 97 0.60 -15.63 13.91
CA ILE A 97 0.97 -16.99 14.31
C ILE A 97 2.21 -17.40 13.54
N ALA A 98 3.29 -17.76 14.22
CA ALA A 98 4.45 -18.40 13.62
C ALA A 98 4.42 -19.90 13.94
N TYR A 99 4.25 -20.74 12.93
CA TYR A 99 3.95 -22.16 13.06
C TYR A 99 5.01 -23.04 12.39
N ASP A 100 5.54 -24.00 13.15
CA ASP A 100 6.44 -25.04 12.67
C ASP A 100 5.62 -26.24 12.21
N ILE A 101 5.45 -26.36 10.89
CA ILE A 101 4.66 -27.43 10.26
C ILE A 101 5.25 -28.82 10.53
N ASP A 102 6.58 -28.95 10.53
CA ASP A 102 7.25 -30.24 10.67
C ASP A 102 7.11 -30.80 12.10
N ARG A 103 7.17 -29.92 13.10
CA ARG A 103 6.95 -30.30 14.51
C ARG A 103 5.50 -30.22 14.97
N ASN A 104 4.63 -29.58 14.20
CA ASN A 104 3.26 -29.25 14.60
C ASN A 104 3.23 -28.44 15.92
N VAL A 105 4.03 -27.37 16.00
CA VAL A 105 4.15 -26.51 17.19
C VAL A 105 4.13 -25.04 16.77
N ASP A 106 3.39 -24.22 17.53
CA ASP A 106 3.49 -22.76 17.43
C ASP A 106 4.83 -22.30 18.04
N LEU A 107 5.64 -21.62 17.23
CA LEU A 107 6.81 -20.91 17.75
C LEU A 107 6.36 -19.73 18.63
N PHE A 108 5.36 -18.99 18.15
CA PHE A 108 4.63 -18.02 18.96
C PHE A 108 3.23 -17.73 18.39
N PHE A 109 2.38 -17.22 19.28
CA PHE A 109 1.06 -16.68 18.98
C PHE A 109 0.95 -15.33 19.67
N GLN A 110 0.76 -14.25 18.91
CA GLN A 110 0.74 -12.88 19.45
C GLN A 110 -0.51 -12.14 18.96
N ASP A 111 -1.10 -11.34 19.86
CA ASP A 111 -2.18 -10.42 19.52
C ASP A 111 -1.62 -9.19 18.79
N THR A 112 -2.15 -8.90 17.61
CA THR A 112 -1.86 -7.70 16.81
C THR A 112 -3.13 -6.87 16.72
N GLN A 113 -3.26 -5.85 17.58
CA GLN A 113 -4.48 -5.04 17.65
C GLN A 113 -4.79 -4.32 16.34
N ASP A 114 -3.75 -3.90 15.62
CA ASP A 114 -3.87 -3.19 14.34
C ASP A 114 -4.06 -4.13 13.13
N GLY A 115 -4.10 -5.45 13.34
CA GLY A 115 -4.23 -6.46 12.30
C GLY A 115 -2.95 -6.72 11.49
N ALA A 116 -2.94 -7.81 10.73
CA ALA A 116 -1.82 -8.25 9.92
C ALA A 116 -2.19 -8.31 8.43
N HIS A 117 -2.22 -7.15 7.76
CA HIS A 117 -2.64 -7.02 6.36
C HIS A 117 -1.56 -7.45 5.37
N ALA A 118 -0.28 -7.25 5.71
CA ALA A 118 0.86 -7.69 4.93
C ALA A 118 1.94 -8.24 5.86
N ILE A 119 2.62 -9.32 5.46
CA ILE A 119 3.71 -9.94 6.22
C ILE A 119 4.88 -10.24 5.30
N ILE A 120 6.09 -9.99 5.79
CA ILE A 120 7.34 -10.46 5.17
C ILE A 120 8.28 -10.99 6.25
N ILE A 121 9.12 -11.96 5.89
CA ILE A 121 10.17 -12.50 6.76
C ILE A 121 11.52 -12.16 6.15
N GLY A 122 12.42 -11.60 6.94
CA GLY A 122 13.79 -11.38 6.51
C GLY A 122 14.62 -10.56 7.48
N LYS A 123 15.87 -10.30 7.09
CA LYS A 123 16.78 -9.40 7.81
C LYS A 123 16.46 -7.96 7.45
N TRP A 124 16.49 -7.09 8.45
CA TRP A 124 16.17 -5.69 8.31
C TRP A 124 17.25 -4.82 8.97
N GLY A 125 17.79 -3.88 8.20
CA GLY A 125 18.91 -3.05 8.61
C GLY A 125 20.09 -3.88 9.11
N GLU A 126 20.75 -3.40 10.16
CA GLU A 126 21.92 -4.03 10.77
C GLU A 126 21.57 -5.13 11.78
N LEU A 127 20.28 -5.45 11.95
CA LEU A 127 19.87 -6.45 12.93
C LEU A 127 20.34 -7.85 12.51
N PRO A 128 20.98 -8.61 13.42
CA PRO A 128 21.53 -9.93 13.08
C PRO A 128 20.44 -11.01 12.95
N GLU A 129 19.32 -10.85 13.65
CA GLU A 129 18.21 -11.81 13.69
C GLU A 129 17.22 -11.55 12.54
N GLN A 130 16.57 -12.61 12.02
CA GLN A 130 15.44 -12.47 11.10
C GLN A 130 14.19 -12.03 11.85
N LEU A 131 13.39 -11.18 11.21
CA LEU A 131 12.14 -10.66 11.77
C LEU A 131 10.95 -11.06 10.90
N ALA A 132 9.83 -11.33 11.56
CA ALA A 132 8.52 -11.35 10.95
C ALA A 132 7.95 -9.93 11.03
N ILE A 133 8.04 -9.20 9.92
CA ILE A 133 7.58 -7.81 9.81
C ILE A 133 6.13 -7.83 9.33
N VAL A 134 5.28 -7.12 10.06
CA VAL A 134 3.82 -7.08 9.85
C VAL A 134 3.38 -5.64 9.67
N GLY A 135 2.63 -5.40 8.59
CA GLY A 135 1.93 -4.14 8.35
C GLY A 135 0.44 -4.28 8.69
N GLY A 136 -0.08 -3.34 9.46
CA GLY A 136 -1.48 -3.30 9.89
C GLY A 136 -2.15 -1.95 9.63
N ASN A 137 -3.02 -1.55 10.55
CA ASN A 137 -3.78 -0.30 10.55
C ASN A 137 -2.92 0.90 10.95
N CYS A 138 -2.26 1.51 9.96
CA CYS A 138 -1.32 2.63 10.13
C CYS A 138 -0.08 2.32 10.99
N SER A 139 0.21 1.04 11.23
CA SER A 139 1.35 0.61 12.04
C SER A 139 2.12 -0.52 11.37
N ILE A 140 3.39 -0.61 11.74
CA ILE A 140 4.30 -1.67 11.32
C ILE A 140 4.95 -2.22 12.58
N HIS A 141 4.90 -3.54 12.73
CA HIS A 141 5.53 -4.28 13.81
C HIS A 141 6.59 -5.23 13.27
N GLY A 142 7.61 -5.56 14.06
CA GLY A 142 8.58 -6.60 13.71
C GLY A 142 8.86 -7.50 14.90
N PHE A 143 8.50 -8.77 14.78
CA PHE A 143 8.65 -9.77 15.82
C PHE A 143 9.86 -10.66 15.55
N ASN A 144 10.70 -10.86 16.56
CA ASN A 144 11.76 -11.86 16.50
C ASN A 144 11.23 -13.27 16.85
N LYS A 145 12.10 -14.28 16.81
CA LYS A 145 11.75 -15.67 17.18
C LYS A 145 11.26 -15.87 18.61
N ARG A 146 11.53 -14.90 19.51
CA ARG A 146 11.08 -14.89 20.91
C ARG A 146 9.75 -14.14 21.11
N SER A 147 9.09 -13.75 20.01
CA SER A 147 7.88 -12.91 20.00
C SER A 147 8.06 -11.50 20.60
N GLU A 148 9.29 -10.99 20.64
CA GLU A 148 9.57 -9.61 21.10
C GLU A 148 9.37 -8.63 19.94
N ASP A 149 8.60 -7.56 20.19
CA ASP A 149 8.31 -6.50 19.23
C ASP A 149 9.47 -5.48 19.15
N VAL A 150 10.48 -5.84 18.35
CA VAL A 150 11.75 -5.09 18.22
C VAL A 150 11.64 -3.88 17.28
N LEU A 151 10.68 -3.89 16.36
CA LEU A 151 10.44 -2.81 15.41
C LEU A 151 9.01 -2.32 15.59
N TRP A 152 8.82 -1.03 15.83
CA TRP A 152 7.51 -0.40 15.72
C TRP A 152 7.62 0.99 15.12
N THR A 153 6.84 1.22 14.08
CA THR A 153 6.70 2.54 13.48
C THR A 153 5.27 2.73 12.97
N VAL A 154 4.93 3.97 12.67
CA VAL A 154 3.63 4.36 12.12
C VAL A 154 3.77 4.82 10.67
N THR A 155 2.77 4.52 9.86
CA THR A 155 2.65 4.98 8.47
C THR A 155 1.36 5.80 8.29
N GLY A 156 1.15 6.41 7.13
CA GLY A 156 0.02 7.33 6.91
C GLY A 156 -1.35 6.65 6.83
N ASP A 157 -1.41 5.43 6.30
CA ASP A 157 -2.63 4.64 6.23
C ASP A 157 -2.33 3.13 6.33
N ASN A 158 -3.37 2.29 6.22
CA ASN A 158 -3.24 0.84 6.21
C ASN A 158 -2.09 0.39 5.30
N VAL A 159 -1.24 -0.49 5.82
CA VAL A 159 -0.19 -1.12 5.02
C VAL A 159 -0.81 -2.21 4.17
N SER A 160 -0.64 -2.10 2.85
CA SER A 160 -1.20 -3.03 1.88
C SER A 160 -0.15 -3.95 1.26
N SER A 161 1.13 -3.57 1.28
CA SER A 161 2.23 -4.40 0.79
C SER A 161 3.56 -4.05 1.45
N LEU A 162 4.45 -5.05 1.54
CA LEU A 162 5.79 -4.93 2.15
C LEU A 162 6.83 -5.63 1.26
N ALA A 163 8.03 -5.06 1.19
CA ALA A 163 9.19 -5.69 0.59
C ALA A 163 10.48 -5.32 1.34
N LEU A 164 11.46 -6.21 1.32
CA LEU A 164 12.81 -5.96 1.83
C LEU A 164 13.75 -5.79 0.63
N LEU A 165 14.47 -4.67 0.59
CA LEU A 165 15.37 -4.30 -0.51
C LEU A 165 16.51 -3.45 0.02
N ASP A 166 17.73 -3.74 -0.41
CA ASP A 166 18.86 -2.81 -0.28
C ASP A 166 18.68 -1.63 -1.27
N PHE A 167 18.06 -0.57 -0.78
CA PHE A 167 17.64 0.60 -1.55
C PHE A 167 18.79 1.58 -1.78
N ASN A 168 19.67 1.75 -0.78
CA ASN A 168 20.82 2.66 -0.89
C ASN A 168 22.11 1.97 -1.37
N SER A 169 22.09 0.64 -1.57
CA SER A 169 23.21 -0.17 -2.01
C SER A 169 24.34 -0.25 -0.99
N ASP A 170 24.02 -0.28 0.30
CA ASP A 170 24.98 -0.37 1.41
C ASP A 170 25.17 -1.79 1.96
N GLY A 171 24.45 -2.77 1.41
CA GLY A 171 24.49 -4.17 1.79
C GLY A 171 23.48 -4.57 2.86
N TYR A 172 22.67 -3.63 3.38
CA TYR A 172 21.59 -3.91 4.31
C TYR A 172 20.22 -3.68 3.67
N ASN A 173 19.23 -4.48 4.07
CA ASN A 173 17.88 -4.34 3.52
C ASN A 173 17.11 -3.24 4.27
N GLU A 174 16.56 -2.30 3.51
CA GLU A 174 15.48 -1.42 3.95
C GLU A 174 14.10 -2.05 3.76
N LEU A 175 13.13 -1.51 4.51
CA LEU A 175 11.73 -1.90 4.41
C LEU A 175 11.00 -0.93 3.47
N VAL A 176 10.56 -1.44 2.32
CA VAL A 176 9.69 -0.73 1.39
C VAL A 176 8.23 -1.07 1.72
N VAL A 177 7.43 -0.04 1.97
CA VAL A 177 6.06 -0.14 2.47
C VAL A 177 5.13 0.54 1.48
N GLY A 178 4.13 -0.20 0.99
CA GLY A 178 3.01 0.36 0.23
C GLY A 178 1.82 0.57 1.15
N SER A 179 1.22 1.75 1.10
CA SER A 179 0.07 2.14 1.93
C SER A 179 -1.16 2.50 1.11
N GLU A 180 -2.33 2.48 1.76
CA GLU A 180 -3.62 2.87 1.17
C GLU A 180 -3.75 4.38 0.91
N ASP A 181 -2.87 5.21 1.46
CA ASP A 181 -2.75 6.64 1.14
C ASP A 181 -2.02 6.91 -0.19
N TYR A 182 -1.72 5.87 -0.96
CA TYR A 182 -1.09 5.93 -2.28
C TYR A 182 0.42 6.18 -2.24
N ASP A 183 1.03 6.16 -1.06
CA ASP A 183 2.47 6.36 -0.93
C ASP A 183 3.22 5.04 -0.80
N ILE A 184 4.43 5.03 -1.37
CA ILE A 184 5.47 4.02 -1.18
C ILE A 184 6.55 4.66 -0.30
N ARG A 185 6.78 4.10 0.88
CA ARG A 185 7.72 4.62 1.87
C ARG A 185 8.85 3.65 2.14
N VAL A 186 10.07 4.15 2.21
CA VAL A 186 11.27 3.33 2.48
C VAL A 186 11.80 3.67 3.87
N PHE A 187 11.76 2.69 4.76
CA PHE A 187 12.23 2.81 6.14
C PHE A 187 13.54 2.05 6.32
N ARG A 188 14.52 2.72 6.94
CA ARG A 188 15.69 2.08 7.53
C ARG A 188 15.65 2.34 9.01
N GLU A 189 15.61 1.26 9.77
CA GLU A 189 15.50 1.35 11.22
C GLU A 189 14.33 2.27 11.60
N ASP A 190 14.69 3.38 12.21
CA ASP A 190 13.81 4.34 12.82
C ASP A 190 13.57 5.57 11.91
N GLN A 191 14.12 5.57 10.68
CA GLN A 191 14.15 6.71 9.75
C GLN A 191 13.45 6.42 8.42
N LEU A 192 12.74 7.44 7.92
CA LEU A 192 12.17 7.44 6.57
C LEU A 192 13.23 7.98 5.58
N ILE A 193 13.66 7.16 4.64
CA ILE A 193 14.69 7.51 3.63
C ILE A 193 14.06 8.10 2.38
N ALA A 194 13.01 7.48 1.89
CA ALA A 194 12.34 7.88 0.66
C ALA A 194 10.84 7.78 0.81
N ASP A 195 10.15 8.68 0.11
CA ASP A 195 8.70 8.74 0.02
C ASP A 195 8.36 9.02 -1.44
N MET A 196 7.64 8.09 -2.07
CA MET A 196 7.24 8.17 -3.47
C MET A 196 5.73 8.04 -3.55
N GLN A 197 5.11 9.08 -4.08
CA GLN A 197 3.67 9.13 -4.22
C GLN A 197 3.21 8.50 -5.53
N GLU A 198 2.21 7.64 -5.43
CA GLU A 198 1.55 6.98 -6.53
C GLU A 198 0.10 7.42 -6.69
N SER A 199 -0.54 6.87 -7.72
CA SER A 199 -1.88 7.29 -8.14
C SER A 199 -3.03 6.56 -7.45
N GLU A 200 -2.76 5.44 -6.78
CA GLU A 200 -3.77 4.64 -6.11
C GLU A 200 -3.11 3.70 -5.09
N ILE A 201 -3.92 2.94 -4.34
CA ILE A 201 -3.47 1.95 -3.34
C ILE A 201 -2.41 1.01 -3.92
N VAL A 202 -1.30 0.88 -3.21
CA VAL A 202 -0.16 0.03 -3.60
C VAL A 202 -0.42 -1.41 -3.16
N VAL A 203 -0.90 -2.25 -4.08
CA VAL A 203 -1.39 -3.61 -3.79
C VAL A 203 -0.26 -4.64 -3.66
N SER A 204 0.86 -4.43 -4.35
CA SER A 204 1.99 -5.36 -4.30
C SER A 204 3.29 -4.62 -4.61
N ILE A 205 4.35 -4.97 -3.88
CA ILE A 205 5.72 -4.52 -4.12
C ILE A 205 6.58 -5.78 -4.22
N CYS A 206 7.48 -5.81 -5.20
CA CYS A 206 8.39 -6.92 -5.41
C CYS A 206 9.82 -6.38 -5.60
N PRO A 207 10.81 -6.79 -4.79
CA PRO A 207 12.18 -6.34 -4.95
C PRO A 207 12.81 -6.95 -6.21
N LEU A 208 13.61 -6.15 -6.93
CA LEU A 208 14.44 -6.54 -8.06
C LEU A 208 15.93 -6.28 -7.76
N SER A 209 16.79 -6.71 -8.68
CA SER A 209 18.22 -6.43 -8.63
C SER A 209 18.55 -4.94 -8.78
N ASN A 210 19.69 -4.52 -8.22
CA ASN A 210 20.26 -3.17 -8.36
C ASN A 210 19.38 -2.05 -7.78
N ALA A 211 18.94 -2.17 -6.52
CA ALA A 211 18.11 -1.16 -5.83
C ALA A 211 16.81 -0.79 -6.59
N ARG A 212 16.28 -1.74 -7.36
CA ARG A 212 15.01 -1.61 -8.07
C ARG A 212 13.92 -2.38 -7.36
N PHE A 213 12.70 -1.91 -7.50
CA PHE A 213 11.51 -2.65 -7.09
C PHE A 213 10.36 -2.37 -8.05
N ALA A 214 9.57 -3.40 -8.28
CA ALA A 214 8.32 -3.28 -9.00
C ALA A 214 7.19 -2.97 -8.02
N TYR A 215 6.20 -2.25 -8.50
CA TYR A 215 5.00 -1.91 -7.75
C TYR A 215 3.77 -2.13 -8.62
N ALA A 216 2.67 -2.51 -7.99
CA ALA A 216 1.36 -2.67 -8.61
C ALA A 216 0.32 -1.88 -7.82
N LEU A 217 -0.55 -1.18 -8.54
CA LEU A 217 -1.63 -0.38 -7.98
C LEU A 217 -2.99 -1.04 -8.21
N SER A 218 -3.96 -0.74 -7.35
CA SER A 218 -5.31 -1.30 -7.47
C SER A 218 -6.06 -0.88 -8.74
N ASN A 219 -5.59 0.18 -9.41
CA ASN A 219 -6.13 0.67 -10.69
C ASN A 219 -5.56 -0.06 -11.94
N GLY A 220 -4.77 -1.11 -11.76
CA GLY A 220 -4.15 -1.87 -12.86
C GLY A 220 -2.85 -1.29 -13.41
N THR A 221 -2.25 -0.31 -12.72
CA THR A 221 -0.92 0.20 -13.03
C THR A 221 0.16 -0.73 -12.49
N VAL A 222 1.19 -1.00 -13.29
CA VAL A 222 2.40 -1.73 -12.88
C VAL A 222 3.60 -0.92 -13.35
N GLY A 223 4.60 -0.75 -12.50
CA GLY A 223 5.82 -0.04 -12.87
C GLY A 223 7.02 -0.49 -12.07
N ILE A 224 8.17 0.09 -12.40
CA ILE A 224 9.44 -0.18 -11.72
C ILE A 224 10.07 1.15 -11.31
N TYR A 225 10.49 1.19 -10.06
CA TYR A 225 11.36 2.21 -9.52
C TYR A 225 12.80 1.74 -9.47
N GLU A 226 13.72 2.64 -9.75
CA GLU A 226 15.12 2.58 -9.34
C GLU A 226 15.35 3.67 -8.31
N ARG A 227 15.50 3.25 -7.05
CA ARG A 227 15.43 4.15 -5.90
C ARG A 227 14.15 5.00 -5.92
N SER A 228 14.27 6.32 -6.05
CA SER A 228 13.13 7.25 -6.13
C SER A 228 12.75 7.65 -7.56
N ASN A 229 13.44 7.12 -8.57
CA ASN A 229 13.19 7.44 -9.96
C ASN A 229 12.34 6.33 -10.60
N ARG A 230 11.21 6.69 -11.19
CA ARG A 230 10.36 5.74 -11.90
C ARG A 230 10.94 5.47 -13.29
N ASN A 231 11.36 4.23 -13.55
CA ASN A 231 11.96 3.85 -14.83
C ASN A 231 10.90 3.72 -15.93
N TRP A 232 9.85 2.95 -15.66
CA TRP A 232 8.70 2.81 -16.55
C TRP A 232 7.45 2.42 -15.77
N ARG A 233 6.29 2.64 -16.39
CA ARG A 233 4.99 2.14 -15.91
C ARG A 233 4.08 1.81 -17.08
N ILE A 234 3.17 0.88 -16.88
CA ILE A 234 2.05 0.58 -17.77
C ILE A 234 0.74 0.66 -16.99
N LYS A 235 -0.37 0.89 -17.69
CA LYS A 235 -1.72 0.74 -17.12
C LYS A 235 -2.52 -0.26 -17.93
N SER A 236 -3.15 -1.19 -17.24
CA SER A 236 -4.07 -2.19 -17.80
C SER A 236 -5.49 -1.96 -17.29
N ARG A 237 -6.47 -2.52 -17.98
CA ARG A 237 -7.86 -2.58 -17.48
C ARG A 237 -8.03 -3.60 -16.35
N ASN A 238 -7.19 -4.63 -16.33
CA ASN A 238 -7.19 -5.67 -15.32
C ASN A 238 -6.25 -5.29 -14.19
N ILE A 239 -6.54 -5.75 -12.98
CA ILE A 239 -5.74 -5.46 -11.80
C ILE A 239 -4.58 -6.46 -11.72
N ALA A 240 -3.38 -5.98 -11.45
CA ALA A 240 -2.25 -6.84 -11.11
C ALA A 240 -2.44 -7.34 -9.66
N ILE A 241 -2.59 -8.65 -9.50
CA ILE A 241 -2.87 -9.28 -8.20
C ILE A 241 -1.57 -9.59 -7.46
N VAL A 242 -0.55 -10.04 -8.19
CA VAL A 242 0.73 -10.49 -7.65
C VAL A 242 1.86 -10.12 -8.60
N LEU A 243 2.98 -9.70 -8.02
CA LEU A 243 4.25 -9.48 -8.69
C LEU A 243 5.25 -10.51 -8.19
N GLN A 244 6.09 -11.02 -9.08
CA GLN A 244 7.20 -11.90 -8.72
C GLN A 244 8.35 -11.73 -9.71
N THR A 245 9.56 -12.13 -9.31
CA THR A 245 10.73 -12.14 -10.18
C THR A 245 11.04 -13.54 -10.70
N PHE A 246 11.40 -13.64 -11.98
CA PHE A 246 11.83 -14.90 -12.58
C PHE A 246 12.63 -14.66 -13.87
N ASP A 247 13.85 -15.17 -13.91
CA ASP A 247 14.72 -15.26 -15.09
C ASP A 247 14.08 -16.13 -16.18
N ALA A 248 13.42 -15.47 -17.14
CA ALA A 248 12.64 -16.06 -18.21
C ALA A 248 13.41 -16.18 -19.53
N ASP A 249 14.54 -15.50 -19.67
CA ASP A 249 15.40 -15.55 -20.85
C ASP A 249 16.74 -16.28 -20.63
N GLY A 250 17.06 -16.61 -19.38
CA GLY A 250 18.25 -17.35 -18.97
C GLY A 250 19.52 -16.50 -18.92
N ASP A 251 19.40 -15.17 -18.90
CA ASP A 251 20.54 -14.25 -18.85
C ASP A 251 21.12 -14.05 -17.43
N GLY A 252 20.47 -14.64 -16.41
CA GLY A 252 20.84 -14.54 -15.01
C GLY A 252 20.27 -13.31 -14.28
N VAL A 253 19.48 -12.47 -14.96
CA VAL A 253 18.77 -11.32 -14.40
C VAL A 253 17.29 -11.65 -14.33
N ASP A 254 16.73 -11.69 -13.13
CA ASP A 254 15.29 -11.95 -13.02
C ASP A 254 14.46 -10.79 -13.59
N GLU A 255 13.48 -11.11 -14.45
CA GLU A 255 12.52 -10.14 -14.97
C GLU A 255 11.21 -10.12 -14.17
N LEU A 256 10.36 -9.12 -14.46
CA LEU A 256 9.12 -8.91 -13.72
C LEU A 256 7.99 -9.79 -14.26
N VAL A 257 7.53 -10.73 -13.44
CA VAL A 257 6.31 -11.52 -13.66
C VAL A 257 5.13 -10.82 -13.01
N THR A 258 4.04 -10.67 -13.77
CA THR A 258 2.78 -10.11 -13.28
C THR A 258 1.63 -11.09 -13.48
N GLY A 259 0.94 -11.43 -12.39
CA GLY A 259 -0.30 -12.19 -12.40
C GLY A 259 -1.52 -11.28 -12.36
N TRP A 260 -2.38 -11.36 -13.37
CA TRP A 260 -3.52 -10.45 -13.54
C TRP A 260 -4.85 -11.05 -13.08
N SER A 261 -5.81 -10.18 -12.75
CA SER A 261 -7.15 -10.54 -12.28
C SER A 261 -8.00 -11.31 -13.30
N ASN A 262 -7.61 -11.31 -14.58
CA ASN A 262 -8.30 -12.06 -15.64
C ASN A 262 -7.61 -13.39 -15.98
N GLY A 263 -6.62 -13.81 -15.19
CA GLY A 263 -5.87 -15.05 -15.43
C GLY A 263 -4.69 -14.92 -16.39
N LYS A 264 -4.45 -13.74 -16.96
CA LYS A 264 -3.24 -13.48 -17.74
C LYS A 264 -2.02 -13.54 -16.82
N VAL A 265 -0.94 -14.12 -17.32
CA VAL A 265 0.42 -14.00 -16.75
C VAL A 265 1.30 -13.42 -17.83
N ASP A 266 1.98 -12.30 -17.58
CA ASP A 266 3.02 -11.79 -18.47
C ASP A 266 4.34 -11.56 -17.72
N ILE A 267 5.43 -11.69 -18.46
CA ILE A 267 6.79 -11.41 -17.99
C ILE A 267 7.32 -10.26 -18.81
N ARG A 268 7.85 -9.25 -18.14
CA ARG A 268 8.30 -8.01 -18.75
C ARG A 268 9.72 -7.70 -18.36
N SER A 269 10.48 -7.16 -19.30
CA SER A 269 11.81 -6.63 -19.02
C SER A 269 11.73 -5.59 -17.91
N ASP A 270 12.60 -5.74 -16.92
CA ASP A 270 12.81 -4.78 -15.84
C ASP A 270 13.29 -3.41 -16.34
N ARG A 271 13.95 -3.36 -17.50
CA ARG A 271 14.50 -2.13 -18.10
C ARG A 271 13.51 -1.38 -18.98
N THR A 272 12.84 -2.08 -19.90
CA THR A 272 12.00 -1.43 -20.94
C THR A 272 10.50 -1.58 -20.70
N GLY A 273 10.07 -2.53 -19.87
CA GLY A 273 8.66 -2.88 -19.69
C GLY A 273 8.03 -3.66 -20.85
N GLU A 274 8.84 -4.03 -21.86
CA GLU A 274 8.41 -4.85 -22.99
C GLU A 274 8.08 -6.29 -22.55
N ILE A 275 7.10 -6.90 -23.20
CA ILE A 275 6.64 -8.26 -22.87
C ILE A 275 7.59 -9.28 -23.50
N ILE A 276 8.21 -10.11 -22.65
CA ILE A 276 9.08 -11.23 -23.03
C ILE A 276 8.25 -12.51 -23.19
N PHE A 277 7.32 -12.75 -22.26
CA PHE A 277 6.46 -13.93 -22.26
C PHE A 277 5.03 -13.56 -21.86
N LYS A 278 4.06 -14.32 -22.37
CA LYS A 278 2.67 -14.25 -21.93
C LYS A 278 2.00 -15.61 -22.01
N ASP A 279 1.16 -15.91 -21.03
CA ASP A 279 0.20 -17.02 -21.05
C ASP A 279 -1.12 -16.55 -20.42
N SER A 280 -2.16 -17.38 -20.47
CA SER A 280 -3.45 -17.13 -19.83
C SER A 280 -4.00 -18.42 -19.23
N LEU A 281 -4.46 -18.31 -17.99
CA LEU A 281 -5.18 -19.35 -17.26
C LEU A 281 -6.68 -19.02 -17.22
N ASN A 282 -7.49 -19.99 -16.83
CA ASN A 282 -8.96 -19.92 -16.94
C ASN A 282 -9.64 -19.03 -15.88
N SER A 283 -8.91 -18.61 -14.85
CA SER A 283 -9.42 -17.81 -13.74
C SER A 283 -8.35 -16.83 -13.24
N SER A 284 -8.77 -15.84 -12.45
CA SER A 284 -7.88 -14.86 -11.80
C SER A 284 -6.68 -15.54 -11.17
N ILE A 285 -5.50 -14.93 -11.33
CA ILE A 285 -4.30 -15.39 -10.64
C ILE A 285 -4.45 -15.10 -9.15
N ALA A 286 -4.24 -16.11 -8.32
CA ALA A 286 -4.20 -16.00 -6.85
C ALA A 286 -2.78 -15.70 -6.36
N GLY A 287 -1.77 -16.31 -6.98
CA GLY A 287 -0.37 -16.06 -6.68
C GLY A 287 0.61 -16.68 -7.66
N VAL A 288 1.84 -16.19 -7.60
CA VAL A 288 2.96 -16.62 -8.45
C VAL A 288 4.18 -16.78 -7.55
N VAL A 289 4.86 -17.93 -7.63
CA VAL A 289 6.04 -18.23 -6.81
C VAL A 289 7.16 -18.83 -7.68
N LYS A 290 8.40 -18.67 -7.22
CA LYS A 290 9.61 -19.25 -7.82
C LYS A 290 10.10 -20.37 -6.93
N ALA A 291 10.13 -21.62 -7.42
CA ALA A 291 10.51 -22.76 -6.59
C ALA A 291 11.04 -23.98 -7.37
N ASP A 292 12.00 -24.68 -6.76
CA ASP A 292 12.47 -26.01 -7.15
C ASP A 292 11.48 -27.11 -6.73
N TYR A 293 10.35 -27.17 -7.43
CA TYR A 293 9.23 -27.98 -6.97
C TYR A 293 9.28 -29.45 -7.40
N ARG A 294 9.70 -29.72 -8.64
CA ARG A 294 9.75 -31.09 -9.18
C ARG A 294 11.16 -31.62 -9.39
N VAL A 295 12.09 -30.77 -9.84
CA VAL A 295 13.42 -31.17 -10.31
C VAL A 295 14.49 -30.43 -9.49
N PRO A 296 15.20 -31.13 -8.58
CA PRO A 296 16.18 -30.53 -7.69
C PRO A 296 17.20 -29.69 -8.47
N GLY A 297 17.40 -28.44 -8.05
CA GLY A 297 18.35 -27.51 -8.67
C GLY A 297 17.78 -26.64 -9.80
N GLU A 298 16.52 -26.83 -10.21
CA GLU A 298 15.89 -25.99 -11.23
C GLU A 298 14.69 -25.22 -10.66
N ASN A 299 14.80 -23.89 -10.61
CA ASN A 299 13.68 -23.04 -10.23
C ASN A 299 12.63 -22.99 -11.34
N LEU A 300 11.38 -23.31 -10.98
CA LEU A 300 10.22 -23.18 -11.85
C LEU A 300 9.41 -21.95 -11.47
N LEU A 301 8.80 -21.32 -12.47
CA LEU A 301 7.77 -20.32 -12.25
C LEU A 301 6.44 -21.05 -12.04
N ILE A 302 5.83 -20.91 -10.87
CA ILE A 302 4.59 -21.62 -10.53
C ILE A 302 3.48 -20.60 -10.35
N CYS A 303 2.46 -20.68 -11.18
CA CYS A 303 1.29 -19.81 -11.13
C CYS A 303 0.09 -20.60 -10.60
N CYS A 304 -0.65 -20.03 -9.65
CA CYS A 304 -1.87 -20.58 -9.10
C CYS A 304 -3.06 -19.65 -9.37
N THR A 305 -4.19 -20.19 -9.82
CA THR A 305 -5.45 -19.44 -9.96
C THR A 305 -6.29 -19.50 -8.68
N ASN A 306 -7.30 -18.62 -8.58
CA ASN A 306 -8.27 -18.63 -7.48
C ASN A 306 -9.09 -19.93 -7.41
N GLU A 307 -9.24 -20.65 -8.52
CA GLU A 307 -9.94 -21.94 -8.57
C GLU A 307 -9.01 -23.14 -8.29
N GLY A 308 -7.76 -22.89 -7.92
CA GLY A 308 -6.80 -23.94 -7.54
C GLY A 308 -6.13 -24.67 -8.72
N GLU A 309 -6.22 -24.13 -9.94
CA GLU A 309 -5.39 -24.58 -11.07
C GLU A 309 -3.96 -24.06 -10.85
N VAL A 310 -2.99 -24.98 -10.80
CA VAL A 310 -1.56 -24.65 -10.63
C VAL A 310 -0.79 -25.11 -11.85
N ARG A 311 -0.06 -24.20 -12.50
CA ARG A 311 0.77 -24.48 -13.67
C ARG A 311 2.21 -24.05 -13.42
N GLY A 312 3.15 -24.93 -13.72
CA GLY A 312 4.59 -24.67 -13.59
C GLY A 312 5.25 -24.49 -14.96
N TYR A 313 6.07 -23.46 -15.11
CA TYR A 313 6.83 -23.16 -16.33
C TYR A 313 8.32 -23.30 -16.08
N LYS A 314 9.03 -23.72 -17.12
CA LYS A 314 10.49 -23.78 -17.18
C LYS A 314 10.99 -23.04 -18.40
N PHE A 315 12.17 -22.44 -18.28
CA PHE A 315 12.90 -21.93 -19.43
C PHE A 315 13.22 -23.06 -20.43
N SER A 316 12.80 -22.87 -21.69
CA SER A 316 13.17 -23.73 -22.82
C SER A 316 13.86 -22.89 -23.89
N ALA A 317 15.05 -23.28 -24.32
CA ALA A 317 15.86 -22.53 -25.29
C ALA A 317 15.34 -22.56 -26.74
N GLN A 318 14.05 -22.86 -26.99
CA GLN A 318 13.50 -22.93 -28.35
C GLN A 318 13.03 -21.58 -28.92
N ASP A 319 13.32 -21.41 -30.22
CA ASP A 319 13.24 -20.22 -31.05
C ASP A 319 11.84 -19.62 -31.20
N ALA A 320 11.66 -18.35 -30.77
CA ALA A 320 10.72 -17.44 -31.45
C ALA A 320 11.01 -15.94 -31.26
N VAL A 321 12.23 -15.56 -30.89
CA VAL A 321 12.66 -14.15 -30.77
C VAL A 321 12.67 -13.45 -32.15
N ALA A 322 12.85 -14.19 -33.24
CA ALA A 322 12.94 -13.61 -34.59
C ALA A 322 11.59 -13.11 -35.16
N ALA A 323 10.47 -13.77 -34.85
CA ALA A 323 9.18 -13.46 -35.50
C ALA A 323 8.49 -12.21 -34.93
N ALA A 324 8.53 -12.02 -33.61
CA ALA A 324 7.90 -10.88 -32.95
C ALA A 324 8.68 -9.57 -33.19
N ALA A 325 10.02 -9.63 -33.15
CA ALA A 325 10.89 -8.49 -33.46
C ALA A 325 10.73 -8.01 -34.91
N TYR A 326 10.58 -8.93 -35.86
CA TYR A 326 10.37 -8.61 -37.27
C TYR A 326 9.01 -7.93 -37.53
N ALA A 327 7.94 -8.39 -36.87
CA ALA A 327 6.61 -7.79 -36.99
C ALA A 327 6.54 -6.37 -36.40
N TYR A 328 7.19 -6.14 -35.26
CA TYR A 328 7.25 -4.81 -34.64
C TYR A 328 8.03 -3.81 -35.53
N LYS A 329 9.18 -4.24 -36.06
CA LYS A 329 10.00 -3.43 -36.97
C LYS A 329 9.23 -3.02 -38.24
N ASN A 330 8.51 -3.96 -38.87
CA ASN A 330 7.69 -3.66 -40.06
C ASN A 330 6.54 -2.67 -39.76
N SER A 331 5.96 -2.74 -38.56
CA SER A 331 4.90 -1.80 -38.17
C SER A 331 5.43 -0.38 -37.95
N GLN A 332 6.62 -0.22 -37.38
CA GLN A 332 7.26 1.09 -37.24
C GLN A 332 7.67 1.67 -38.60
N GLU A 333 8.25 0.84 -39.49
CA GLU A 333 8.62 1.25 -40.84
C GLU A 333 7.40 1.73 -41.65
N ALA A 334 6.27 1.03 -41.54
CA ALA A 334 5.02 1.46 -42.18
C ALA A 334 4.49 2.80 -41.65
N ALA A 335 4.59 3.05 -40.33
CA ALA A 335 4.16 4.30 -39.72
C ALA A 335 5.04 5.49 -40.15
N LEU A 336 6.36 5.31 -40.16
CA LEU A 336 7.33 6.32 -40.62
C LEU A 336 7.14 6.67 -42.09
N LEU A 337 6.83 5.68 -42.94
CA LEU A 337 6.62 5.90 -44.36
C LEU A 337 5.34 6.70 -44.64
N LEU A 338 4.28 6.46 -43.86
CA LEU A 338 3.06 7.27 -43.89
C LEU A 338 3.32 8.71 -43.42
N GLU A 339 4.14 8.88 -42.37
CA GLU A 339 4.53 10.20 -41.87
C GLU A 339 5.31 11.01 -42.92
N LEU A 340 6.26 10.37 -43.61
CA LEU A 340 6.99 10.97 -44.73
C LEU A 340 6.05 11.41 -45.86
N GLN A 341 5.09 10.57 -46.26
CA GLN A 341 4.09 10.94 -47.27
C GLN A 341 3.27 12.16 -46.85
N ASN A 342 2.91 12.26 -45.56
CA ASN A 342 2.20 13.42 -45.03
C ASN A 342 3.05 14.70 -45.09
N PHE A 343 4.35 14.62 -44.77
CA PHE A 343 5.27 15.76 -44.88
C PHE A 343 5.49 16.21 -46.32
N GLU A 344 5.63 15.29 -47.26
CA GLU A 344 5.76 15.59 -48.69
C GLU A 344 4.52 16.31 -49.23
N TYR A 345 3.33 15.84 -48.83
CA TYR A 345 2.05 16.46 -49.21
C TYR A 345 1.88 17.86 -48.60
N ALA A 346 2.30 18.05 -47.33
CA ALA A 346 2.22 19.34 -46.65
C ALA A 346 3.16 20.40 -47.26
N ASN A 347 4.38 20.01 -47.66
CA ASN A 347 5.33 20.91 -48.31
C ASN A 347 4.87 21.40 -49.70
N GLN A 348 4.02 20.62 -50.38
CA GLN A 348 3.42 21.01 -51.67
C GLN A 348 2.24 21.97 -51.49
N ASN A 349 1.62 22.02 -50.31
CA ASN A 349 0.44 22.82 -50.00
C ASN A 349 0.69 23.67 -48.75
N THR A 350 1.50 24.73 -48.88
CA THR A 350 1.65 25.75 -47.81
C THR A 350 0.31 26.44 -47.55
N ILE A 351 -0.36 26.04 -46.47
CA ILE A 351 -1.47 26.80 -45.90
C ILE A 351 -0.88 27.62 -44.74
N GLU A 352 -0.80 28.94 -44.92
CA GLU A 352 -0.53 29.88 -43.84
C GLU A 352 -1.73 29.91 -42.88
N THR A 353 -1.65 29.19 -41.76
CA THR A 353 -2.62 29.32 -40.67
C THR A 353 -2.00 30.09 -39.51
N ASN A 354 -2.08 31.43 -39.60
CA ASN A 354 -2.26 32.25 -38.42
C ASN A 354 -3.69 32.00 -37.95
N ASN A 355 -3.90 31.20 -36.90
CA ASN A 355 -5.01 31.36 -35.93
C ASN A 355 -4.95 30.24 -34.88
N LYS A 356 -4.77 30.65 -33.63
CA LYS A 356 -4.78 29.79 -32.44
C LYS A 356 -6.21 29.70 -31.92
N SER A 357 -6.80 28.50 -31.88
CA SER A 357 -8.00 28.23 -31.09
C SER A 357 -7.74 27.00 -30.21
N LEU A 358 -7.86 27.16 -28.90
CA LEU A 358 -7.45 26.20 -27.87
C LEU A 358 -8.69 25.47 -27.32
N VAL A 359 -8.81 24.15 -27.53
CA VAL A 359 -9.76 23.29 -26.80
C VAL A 359 -8.97 22.35 -25.89
N ILE A 360 -8.94 22.66 -24.59
CA ILE A 360 -8.22 21.94 -23.54
C ILE A 360 -8.83 20.55 -23.31
N ASP A 361 -8.03 19.53 -23.57
CA ASP A 361 -8.17 18.21 -22.95
C ASP A 361 -7.02 18.09 -21.95
N ALA A 362 -7.30 17.73 -20.70
CA ALA A 362 -6.30 17.61 -19.64
C ALA A 362 -6.13 16.15 -19.24
N THR A 363 -4.95 15.59 -19.48
CA THR A 363 -4.44 14.33 -18.97
C THR A 363 -3.45 14.60 -17.85
N THR A 364 -3.92 14.50 -16.60
CA THR A 364 -3.08 14.64 -15.40
C THR A 364 -2.26 13.37 -15.17
N ASP A 365 -0.95 13.53 -15.03
CA ASP A 365 -0.07 12.57 -14.39
C ASP A 365 -0.31 12.64 -12.87
N ILE A 366 -1.09 11.63 -12.42
CA ILE A 366 -1.70 11.34 -11.11
C ILE A 366 -3.16 11.83 -10.97
N PRO A 367 -4.17 10.96 -10.74
CA PRO A 367 -4.39 9.61 -11.25
C PRO A 367 -5.14 9.64 -12.60
N LEU A 368 -4.98 8.56 -13.37
CA LEU A 368 -5.71 8.27 -14.60
C LEU A 368 -7.17 7.85 -14.28
N THR A 369 -7.86 8.67 -13.48
CA THR A 369 -9.30 8.62 -13.15
C THR A 369 -10.02 9.88 -13.65
N TYR A 370 -9.30 10.96 -13.93
CA TYR A 370 -9.88 12.18 -14.51
C TYR A 370 -9.22 12.48 -15.86
N VAL A 371 -9.61 11.75 -16.91
CA VAL A 371 -9.59 12.36 -18.24
C VAL A 371 -10.76 13.33 -18.25
N LYS A 372 -10.48 14.61 -18.01
CA LYS A 372 -11.52 15.63 -17.99
C LYS A 372 -11.72 16.15 -19.40
N PHE A 373 -12.68 15.54 -20.09
CA PHE A 373 -13.13 16.03 -21.38
C PHE A 373 -13.86 17.35 -21.23
N SER A 374 -13.34 18.40 -21.87
CA SER A 374 -14.05 19.66 -22.02
C SER A 374 -14.50 19.80 -23.47
N HIS A 375 -15.76 19.44 -23.72
CA HIS A 375 -16.36 19.54 -25.05
C HIS A 375 -17.40 20.68 -25.07
N PRO A 376 -17.01 21.91 -25.46
CA PRO A 376 -17.98 22.99 -25.60
C PRO A 376 -19.02 22.63 -26.65
N ALA A 377 -20.28 23.00 -26.41
CA ALA A 377 -21.32 22.88 -27.44
C ALA A 377 -20.93 23.70 -28.68
N ALA A 378 -21.40 23.32 -29.88
CA ALA A 378 -21.04 23.99 -31.14
C ALA A 378 -21.24 25.53 -31.11
N ASN A 379 -22.25 26.00 -30.37
CA ASN A 379 -22.57 27.42 -30.22
C ASN A 379 -21.66 28.16 -29.22
N HIS A 380 -20.88 27.43 -28.43
CA HIS A 380 -19.98 27.93 -27.39
C HIS A 380 -18.50 27.72 -27.72
N VAL A 381 -18.17 27.24 -28.92
CA VAL A 381 -16.78 27.14 -29.39
C VAL A 381 -16.19 28.53 -29.53
N ARG A 382 -15.11 28.78 -28.79
CA ARG A 382 -14.35 30.03 -28.72
C ARG A 382 -12.87 29.75 -28.96
N GLU A 383 -12.07 30.81 -29.06
CA GLU A 383 -10.60 30.74 -29.20
C GLU A 383 -9.88 30.26 -27.92
N TYR A 384 -10.54 30.37 -26.76
CA TYR A 384 -10.07 29.85 -25.48
C TYR A 384 -11.17 29.06 -24.77
N ILE A 385 -10.75 28.14 -23.90
CA ILE A 385 -11.62 27.40 -22.99
C ILE A 385 -11.02 27.42 -21.60
N THR A 386 -11.88 27.49 -20.58
CA THR A 386 -11.46 27.47 -19.18
C THR A 386 -11.89 26.15 -18.57
N VAL A 387 -10.93 25.40 -18.03
CA VAL A 387 -11.19 24.12 -17.36
C VAL A 387 -10.93 24.29 -15.87
N PRO A 388 -11.96 24.22 -15.01
CA PRO A 388 -11.75 24.28 -13.57
C PRO A 388 -11.08 22.98 -13.10
N ILE A 389 -10.03 23.08 -12.31
CA ILE A 389 -9.30 21.95 -11.74
C ILE A 389 -9.41 22.06 -10.22
N ILE A 390 -9.85 20.97 -9.57
CA ILE A 390 -9.90 20.85 -8.12
C ILE A 390 -9.05 19.64 -7.76
N ILE A 391 -7.94 19.89 -7.08
CA ILE A 391 -7.01 18.85 -6.68
C ILE A 391 -7.37 18.43 -5.25
N PRO A 392 -7.56 17.13 -4.95
CA PRO A 392 -7.97 16.68 -3.63
C PRO A 392 -6.86 16.78 -2.57
N ARG A 393 -5.59 16.63 -2.97
CA ARG A 393 -4.42 16.56 -2.07
C ARG A 393 -3.31 17.51 -2.51
N ASP A 394 -2.41 17.83 -1.58
CA ASP A 394 -1.28 18.74 -1.82
C ASP A 394 -0.12 17.99 -2.45
N VAL A 395 -0.16 17.89 -3.78
CA VAL A 395 0.76 17.08 -4.58
C VAL A 395 1.12 17.85 -5.85
N SER A 396 2.36 17.69 -6.33
CA SER A 396 2.71 18.25 -7.64
C SER A 396 2.11 17.37 -8.73
N ILE A 397 1.50 17.99 -9.73
CA ILE A 397 0.79 17.29 -10.81
C ILE A 397 1.33 17.76 -12.14
N ASP A 398 1.74 16.81 -12.98
CA ASP A 398 2.07 17.11 -14.38
C ASP A 398 0.80 17.01 -15.24
N LEU A 399 0.33 18.14 -15.74
CA LEU A 399 -0.77 18.19 -16.70
C LEU A 399 -0.21 17.99 -18.11
N HIS A 400 -0.42 16.82 -18.68
CA HIS A 400 -0.38 16.64 -20.12
C HIS A 400 -1.69 17.16 -20.69
N LEU A 401 -1.64 17.92 -21.78
CA LEU A 401 -2.82 18.51 -22.40
C LEU A 401 -2.84 18.08 -23.86
N GLN A 402 -3.99 17.57 -24.32
CA GLN A 402 -4.21 17.08 -25.67
C GLN A 402 -5.27 17.94 -26.36
N VAL A 403 -4.84 19.03 -26.98
CA VAL A 403 -5.72 20.10 -27.45
C VAL A 403 -6.13 19.88 -28.90
N PHE A 404 -7.43 19.67 -29.15
CA PHE A 404 -7.97 19.61 -30.51
C PHE A 404 -8.23 21.01 -31.07
N VAL A 405 -7.54 21.36 -32.14
CA VAL A 405 -7.59 22.68 -32.77
C VAL A 405 -8.17 22.55 -34.17
N GLY A 406 -9.23 23.30 -34.45
CA GLY A 406 -9.86 23.32 -35.76
C GLY A 406 -10.92 24.39 -35.89
N MET A 407 -11.45 24.53 -37.10
CA MET A 407 -12.56 25.43 -37.40
C MET A 407 -13.90 24.78 -37.03
N LYS A 408 -14.95 25.60 -36.81
CA LYS A 408 -16.29 25.14 -36.41
C LYS A 408 -16.91 24.10 -37.33
N THR A 409 -16.56 24.11 -38.61
CA THR A 409 -17.09 23.20 -39.64
C THR A 409 -16.09 22.11 -40.05
N SER A 410 -14.95 22.00 -39.36
CA SER A 410 -13.93 21.02 -39.72
C SER A 410 -14.35 19.61 -39.33
N THR A 411 -14.05 18.65 -40.19
CA THR A 411 -14.16 17.21 -39.89
C THR A 411 -12.84 16.63 -39.38
N LEU A 412 -11.73 17.36 -39.58
CA LEU A 412 -10.38 17.00 -39.14
C LEU A 412 -9.83 18.09 -38.21
N PHE A 413 -9.20 17.67 -37.12
CA PHE A 413 -8.64 18.57 -36.11
C PHE A 413 -7.14 18.28 -35.96
N HIS A 414 -6.36 19.32 -35.69
CA HIS A 414 -4.98 19.15 -35.26
C HIS A 414 -4.94 18.85 -33.77
N LEU A 415 -4.19 17.82 -33.38
CA LEU A 415 -3.91 17.52 -31.98
C LEU A 415 -2.62 18.22 -31.58
N PHE A 416 -2.70 19.12 -30.60
CA PHE A 416 -1.54 19.76 -29.98
C PHE A 416 -1.31 19.18 -28.59
N GLU A 417 -0.09 18.72 -28.33
CA GLU A 417 0.28 18.19 -27.03
C GLU A 417 1.12 19.21 -26.26
N LEU A 418 0.74 19.53 -25.02
CA LEU A 418 1.46 20.44 -24.12
C LEU A 418 1.61 19.77 -22.75
N SER A 419 2.73 19.99 -22.06
CA SER A 419 2.87 19.60 -20.65
C SER A 419 3.05 20.82 -19.75
N ARG A 420 2.36 20.86 -18.62
CA ARG A 420 2.39 21.93 -17.60
C ARG A 420 2.39 21.33 -16.21
N GLN A 421 3.31 21.75 -15.35
CA GLN A 421 3.35 21.27 -13.97
C GLN A 421 2.58 22.22 -13.04
N LEU A 422 1.70 21.66 -12.22
CA LEU A 422 1.08 22.34 -11.10
C LEU A 422 1.92 22.11 -9.83
N PRO A 423 2.21 23.16 -9.06
CA PRO A 423 2.96 23.04 -7.82
C PRO A 423 2.12 22.39 -6.70
N VAL A 424 2.80 21.94 -5.64
CA VAL A 424 2.20 21.16 -4.54
C VAL A 424 1.02 21.87 -3.87
N PHE A 425 1.14 23.17 -3.58
CA PHE A 425 0.12 23.95 -2.87
C PHE A 425 -0.72 24.80 -3.85
N SER A 426 -1.18 24.18 -4.93
CA SER A 426 -1.99 24.84 -5.97
C SER A 426 -3.37 25.31 -5.49
N MET A 427 -3.93 24.69 -4.45
CA MET A 427 -5.29 24.98 -3.95
C MET A 427 -5.34 26.12 -2.92
N TYR A 428 -4.26 26.90 -2.78
CA TYR A 428 -4.13 27.97 -1.80
C TYR A 428 -4.04 29.32 -2.48
N MET A 429 -5.07 30.12 -2.29
CA MET A 429 -5.16 31.45 -2.88
C MET A 429 -4.55 32.49 -1.94
N LEU A 430 -3.66 33.33 -2.45
CA LEU A 430 -3.13 34.47 -1.71
C LEU A 430 -4.26 35.45 -1.38
N VAL A 431 -4.36 35.87 -0.13
CA VAL A 431 -5.34 36.87 0.32
C VAL A 431 -4.61 38.06 0.94
N GLU A 432 -4.97 39.26 0.49
CA GLU A 432 -4.47 40.50 1.08
C GLU A 432 -5.08 40.69 2.46
N ASN A 433 -4.23 40.70 3.50
CA ASN A 433 -4.51 40.93 4.93
C ASN A 433 -5.97 41.29 5.27
N SER A 434 -6.83 40.28 5.43
CA SER A 434 -8.12 40.51 6.10
C SER A 434 -7.90 40.46 7.61
N LEU A 435 -8.38 41.49 8.32
CA LEU A 435 -8.32 41.69 9.79
C LEU A 435 -9.06 40.63 10.63
N ASP A 436 -9.35 39.48 10.04
CA ASP A 436 -10.07 38.37 10.66
C ASP A 436 -9.15 37.51 11.54
N THR A 437 -9.75 36.87 12.54
CA THR A 437 -9.11 35.97 13.51
C THR A 437 -8.09 35.02 12.88
N GLU A 438 -6.86 35.05 13.41
CA GLU A 438 -5.81 34.09 13.04
C GLU A 438 -6.17 32.67 13.52
N PRO A 439 -5.70 31.62 12.81
CA PRO A 439 -5.83 30.25 13.27
C PRO A 439 -5.24 30.05 14.66
N LYS A 440 -5.87 29.16 15.46
CA LYS A 440 -5.38 28.82 16.80
C LYS A 440 -4.22 27.85 16.72
N GLY A 441 -4.28 26.91 15.78
CA GLY A 441 -3.22 25.94 15.54
C GLY A 441 -1.94 26.61 15.03
N PHE A 442 -0.78 26.21 15.56
CA PHE A 442 0.50 26.74 15.10
C PHE A 442 1.67 25.78 15.27
N VAL A 443 2.70 26.05 14.48
CA VAL A 443 4.03 25.44 14.57
C VAL A 443 5.07 26.54 14.53
N THR A 444 5.99 26.52 15.49
CA THR A 444 7.11 27.47 15.58
C THR A 444 8.44 26.73 15.58
N PHE A 445 9.37 27.23 14.79
CA PHE A 445 10.73 26.72 14.71
C PHE A 445 11.69 27.82 14.29
N SER A 446 12.99 27.57 14.41
CA SER A 446 14.03 28.53 14.01
C SER A 446 14.93 27.89 12.96
N ILE A 447 15.21 28.62 11.89
CA ILE A 447 16.14 28.19 10.84
C ILE A 447 17.23 29.24 10.62
N ASN A 448 18.43 28.77 10.32
CA ASN A 448 19.56 29.63 9.96
C ASN A 448 19.60 29.85 8.44
N GLU A 449 18.51 30.40 7.89
CA GLU A 449 18.35 30.63 6.45
C GLU A 449 17.87 32.05 6.17
N ARG A 450 18.20 32.56 5.00
CA ARG A 450 17.78 33.90 4.58
C ARG A 450 16.32 33.87 4.16
N MET A 451 15.58 34.93 4.49
CA MET A 451 14.18 35.11 4.09
C MET A 451 13.97 34.99 2.58
N SER A 452 14.92 35.47 1.78
CA SER A 452 14.86 35.35 0.32
C SER A 452 14.73 33.90 -0.16
N ARG A 453 15.33 32.92 0.53
CA ARG A 453 15.19 31.51 0.17
C ARG A 453 13.81 30.95 0.48
N ILE A 454 13.18 31.40 1.57
CA ILE A 454 11.77 31.06 1.84
C ILE A 454 10.86 31.68 0.80
N LEU A 455 11.13 32.91 0.36
CA LEU A 455 10.37 33.54 -0.72
C LEU A 455 10.49 32.77 -2.05
N VAL A 456 11.69 32.30 -2.41
CA VAL A 456 11.86 31.41 -3.57
C VAL A 456 11.06 30.12 -3.39
N TRP A 457 11.08 29.53 -2.20
CA TRP A 457 10.27 28.34 -1.91
C TRP A 457 8.77 28.62 -2.10
N ILE A 458 8.25 29.72 -1.56
CA ILE A 458 6.85 30.13 -1.70
C ILE A 458 6.49 30.27 -3.19
N ASN A 459 7.27 31.05 -3.95
CA ASN A 459 7.03 31.26 -5.39
C ASN A 459 7.10 29.97 -6.23
N HIS A 460 7.85 28.96 -5.79
CA HIS A 460 7.96 27.68 -6.48
C HIS A 460 6.84 26.68 -6.10
N HIS A 461 6.28 26.78 -4.89
CA HIS A 461 5.34 25.77 -4.37
C HIS A 461 3.88 26.24 -4.31
N PHE A 462 3.61 27.52 -4.48
CA PHE A 462 2.27 28.12 -4.56
C PHE A 462 2.02 28.73 -5.94
N LEU A 463 0.74 28.88 -6.31
CA LEU A 463 0.34 29.53 -7.55
C LEU A 463 0.15 31.04 -7.34
N PHE A 464 0.86 31.85 -8.15
CA PHE A 464 0.70 33.30 -8.19
C PHE A 464 0.48 33.80 -9.62
N ALA A 465 -0.27 34.89 -9.77
CA ALA A 465 -0.42 35.57 -11.05
C ALA A 465 0.82 36.39 -11.44
N GLU A 466 1.48 36.98 -10.44
CA GLU A 466 2.74 37.71 -10.52
C GLU A 466 3.65 37.25 -9.37
N GLU A 467 4.98 37.33 -9.54
CA GLU A 467 5.92 36.89 -8.49
C GLU A 467 5.66 37.60 -7.17
N PHE A 468 5.53 36.84 -6.08
CA PHE A 468 5.31 37.41 -4.76
C PHE A 468 6.62 37.98 -4.20
N SER A 469 6.68 39.31 -4.06
CA SER A 469 7.82 40.03 -3.48
C SER A 469 7.35 41.00 -2.39
N PRO A 470 7.43 40.64 -1.09
CA PRO A 470 7.02 41.54 -0.02
C PRO A 470 8.05 42.67 0.17
N ASN A 471 7.58 43.91 0.30
CA ASN A 471 8.39 45.11 0.49
C ASN A 471 8.85 45.34 1.95
N MET A 472 8.74 44.34 2.83
CA MET A 472 8.85 44.50 4.28
C MET A 472 10.05 43.74 4.86
N ALA A 473 10.55 44.24 6.00
CA ALA A 473 11.64 43.62 6.76
C ALA A 473 11.27 42.21 7.28
N SER A 474 9.99 41.94 7.52
CA SER A 474 9.43 40.66 7.97
C SER A 474 8.54 40.01 6.91
N LEU A 475 8.54 38.68 6.83
CA LEU A 475 7.61 37.94 5.97
C LEU A 475 6.28 37.75 6.72
N TYR A 476 5.18 38.15 6.08
CA TYR A 476 3.82 37.85 6.52
C TYR A 476 2.99 37.55 5.26
N VAL A 477 2.50 36.32 5.15
CA VAL A 477 1.68 35.86 4.02
C VAL A 477 0.50 35.07 4.53
N THR A 478 -0.68 35.37 3.99
CA THR A 478 -1.93 34.68 4.30
C THR A 478 -2.49 34.04 3.04
N PHE A 479 -2.81 32.75 3.15
CA PHE A 479 -3.48 31.98 2.13
C PHE A 479 -4.83 31.47 2.63
N LEU A 480 -5.78 31.35 1.71
CA LEU A 480 -7.06 30.69 1.93
C LEU A 480 -7.08 29.38 1.14
N CYS A 481 -7.38 28.27 1.81
CA CYS A 481 -7.57 26.99 1.16
C CYS A 481 -8.91 26.97 0.43
N VAL A 482 -8.87 26.81 -0.89
CA VAL A 482 -10.09 26.76 -1.73
C VAL A 482 -10.91 25.47 -1.51
N ARG A 483 -10.33 24.45 -0.84
CA ARG A 483 -11.02 23.20 -0.52
C ARG A 483 -11.87 23.29 0.74
N THR A 484 -11.34 23.92 1.78
CA THR A 484 -11.89 23.85 3.15
C THR A 484 -12.22 25.22 3.75
N ASP A 485 -11.92 26.30 3.04
CA ASP A 485 -11.98 27.69 3.53
C ASP A 485 -11.13 27.96 4.78
N LEU A 486 -10.22 27.05 5.13
CA LEU A 486 -9.28 27.23 6.23
C LEU A 486 -8.12 28.15 5.82
N LYS A 487 -7.63 28.94 6.78
CA LYS A 487 -6.52 29.87 6.58
C LYS A 487 -5.18 29.20 6.88
N LEU A 488 -4.17 29.63 6.13
CA LEU A 488 -2.77 29.34 6.34
C LEU A 488 -2.01 30.66 6.42
N VAL A 489 -1.32 30.90 7.52
CA VAL A 489 -0.51 32.11 7.73
C VAL A 489 0.94 31.72 7.95
N ILE A 490 1.85 32.27 7.15
CA ILE A 490 3.29 32.04 7.25
C ILE A 490 3.98 33.35 7.66
N LYS A 491 4.68 33.31 8.79
CA LYS A 491 5.42 34.44 9.37
C LYS A 491 6.89 34.10 9.51
N MET A 492 7.78 35.03 9.13
CA MET A 492 9.22 34.94 9.45
C MET A 492 9.73 36.26 10.01
N GLN A 493 10.37 36.17 11.18
CA GLN A 493 11.07 37.29 11.81
C GLN A 493 12.53 37.38 11.32
N ASN A 494 13.14 38.56 11.47
CA ASN A 494 14.55 38.79 11.12
C ASN A 494 15.53 37.92 11.93
N THR A 495 15.08 37.39 13.06
CA THR A 495 15.82 36.48 13.94
C THR A 495 15.95 35.07 13.35
N GLY A 496 15.28 34.76 12.25
CA GLY A 496 15.20 33.41 11.66
C GLY A 496 14.11 32.52 12.26
N GLN A 497 13.30 33.06 13.19
CA GLN A 497 12.14 32.37 13.73
C GLN A 497 11.00 32.37 12.69
N VAL A 498 10.53 31.17 12.34
CA VAL A 498 9.40 30.93 11.45
C VAL A 498 8.22 30.43 12.26
N ARG A 499 7.04 30.98 11.98
CA ARG A 499 5.78 30.53 12.57
C ARG A 499 4.77 30.28 11.46
N ILE A 500 4.28 29.04 11.40
CA ILE A 500 3.20 28.61 10.51
C ILE A 500 1.94 28.48 11.37
N GLN A 501 0.86 29.16 11.01
CA GLN A 501 -0.42 29.08 11.71
C GLN A 501 -1.48 28.52 10.76
N THR A 502 -2.11 27.44 11.18
CA THR A 502 -3.22 26.77 10.50
C THR A 502 -3.88 25.83 11.50
N ASP A 503 -5.18 25.62 11.39
CA ASP A 503 -5.90 24.64 12.23
C ASP A 503 -5.79 23.21 11.68
N ASP A 504 -5.21 23.04 10.47
CA ASP A 504 -4.94 21.75 9.85
C ASP A 504 -3.50 21.27 10.17
N MET A 505 -3.40 20.27 11.05
CA MET A 505 -2.13 19.68 11.48
C MET A 505 -1.38 18.98 10.33
N GLU A 506 -2.11 18.40 9.38
CA GLU A 506 -1.52 17.69 8.24
C GLU A 506 -0.90 18.67 7.24
N LEU A 507 -1.60 19.76 6.92
CA LEU A 507 -1.08 20.85 6.10
C LEU A 507 0.21 21.43 6.70
N ALA A 508 0.22 21.69 8.00
CA ALA A 508 1.41 22.18 8.68
C ALA A 508 2.60 21.22 8.51
N GLY A 509 2.35 19.91 8.61
CA GLY A 509 3.34 18.85 8.34
C GLY A 509 3.85 18.89 6.90
N ASN A 510 2.95 18.92 5.92
CA ASN A 510 3.29 18.96 4.49
C ASN A 510 4.16 20.18 4.13
N ILE A 511 3.84 21.35 4.70
CA ILE A 511 4.65 22.56 4.53
C ILE A 511 6.05 22.38 5.15
N ILE A 512 6.14 21.85 6.36
CA ILE A 512 7.44 21.66 7.04
C ILE A 512 8.31 20.66 6.27
N GLN A 513 7.75 19.53 5.83
CA GLN A 513 8.48 18.53 5.04
C GLN A 513 8.94 19.11 3.70
N SER A 514 8.05 19.82 2.99
CA SER A 514 8.39 20.47 1.71
C SER A 514 9.48 21.54 1.88
N LEU A 515 9.35 22.39 2.89
CA LEU A 515 10.34 23.43 3.19
C LEU A 515 11.69 22.81 3.57
N GLY A 516 11.69 21.77 4.40
CA GLY A 516 12.90 21.06 4.80
C GLY A 516 13.60 20.38 3.64
N LYS A 517 12.85 19.73 2.74
CA LYS A 517 13.38 19.12 1.50
C LYS A 517 14.02 20.17 0.60
N PHE A 518 13.37 21.31 0.40
CA PHE A 518 13.88 22.41 -0.43
C PHE A 518 15.14 23.07 0.14
N LEU A 519 15.15 23.30 1.46
CA LEU A 519 16.29 23.90 2.15
C LEU A 519 17.41 22.89 2.46
N LYS A 520 17.16 21.59 2.28
CA LYS A 520 18.06 20.47 2.63
C LYS A 520 18.39 20.45 4.12
N ILE A 521 17.38 20.64 4.97
CA ILE A 521 17.52 20.56 6.42
C ILE A 521 17.50 19.09 6.84
N GLU A 522 18.59 18.61 7.44
CA GLU A 522 18.66 17.22 7.92
C GLU A 522 17.85 16.99 9.19
N ASN A 523 17.85 17.96 10.12
CA ASN A 523 17.22 17.81 11.42
C ASN A 523 16.51 19.10 11.83
N LEU A 524 15.21 19.01 12.13
CA LEU A 524 14.41 20.16 12.57
C LEU A 524 13.53 19.77 13.75
N GLN A 525 13.71 20.50 14.86
CA GLN A 525 12.81 20.45 16.01
C GLN A 525 11.80 21.59 15.95
N THR A 526 10.56 21.28 16.36
CA THR A 526 9.44 22.22 16.32
C THR A 526 8.68 22.22 17.65
N VAL A 527 8.10 23.38 17.97
CA VAL A 527 7.13 23.56 19.05
C VAL A 527 5.76 23.78 18.42
N VAL A 528 4.79 22.97 18.83
CA VAL A 528 3.48 22.90 18.16
C VAL A 528 2.36 23.02 19.19
N ASP A 529 1.25 23.61 18.77
CA ASP A 529 0.02 23.60 19.55
C ASP A 529 -1.19 23.56 18.62
N PHE A 530 -2.00 22.51 18.73
CA PHE A 530 -3.24 22.31 17.97
C PHE A 530 -4.38 21.98 18.96
N PRO A 531 -4.99 22.98 19.61
CA PRO A 531 -5.89 22.75 20.73
C PRO A 531 -7.08 21.84 20.41
N GLN A 532 -7.69 22.04 19.24
CA GLN A 532 -8.84 21.22 18.79
C GLN A 532 -8.45 19.78 18.52
N GLU A 533 -7.30 19.55 17.86
CA GLU A 533 -6.80 18.20 17.58
C GLU A 533 -6.45 17.46 18.87
N PHE A 534 -5.89 18.15 19.86
CA PHE A 534 -5.57 17.55 21.16
C PHE A 534 -6.81 17.20 21.98
N GLU A 535 -7.86 18.01 21.93
CA GLU A 535 -9.13 17.69 22.59
C GLU A 535 -9.77 16.42 21.99
N ILE A 536 -9.77 16.30 20.66
CA ILE A 536 -10.25 15.10 19.97
C ILE A 536 -9.38 13.88 20.34
N LEU A 537 -8.05 14.05 20.38
CA LEU A 537 -7.12 13.00 20.77
C LEU A 537 -7.39 12.49 22.19
N GLU A 538 -7.67 13.38 23.16
CA GLU A 538 -8.03 12.99 24.53
C GLU A 538 -9.31 12.15 24.56
N GLN A 539 -10.34 12.57 23.80
CA GLN A 539 -11.60 11.83 23.70
C GLN A 539 -11.42 10.45 23.07
N VAL A 540 -10.68 10.37 21.96
CA VAL A 540 -10.42 9.11 21.25
C VAL A 540 -9.65 8.14 22.15
N PHE A 541 -8.66 8.63 22.89
CA PHE A 541 -7.87 7.79 23.79
C PHE A 541 -8.73 7.16 24.90
N TYR A 542 -9.63 7.94 25.51
CA TYR A 542 -10.58 7.42 26.50
C TYR A 542 -11.54 6.38 25.91
N GLN A 543 -12.02 6.62 24.68
CA GLN A 543 -12.87 5.66 23.98
C GLN A 543 -12.15 4.34 23.67
N ILE A 544 -10.86 4.37 23.29
CA ILE A 544 -10.06 3.16 23.05
C ILE A 544 -10.03 2.27 24.30
N GLU A 545 -9.76 2.86 25.47
CA GLU A 545 -9.75 2.13 26.73
C GLU A 545 -11.13 1.53 27.06
N ALA A 546 -12.20 2.31 26.86
CA ALA A 546 -13.57 1.83 27.06
C ALA A 546 -13.93 0.66 26.13
N TYR A 547 -13.57 0.74 24.84
CA TYR A 547 -13.82 -0.31 23.86
C TYR A 547 -12.98 -1.56 24.12
N GLN A 548 -11.71 -1.43 24.52
CA GLN A 548 -10.87 -2.56 24.92
C GLN A 548 -11.44 -3.31 26.13
N ASN A 549 -11.87 -2.57 27.16
CA ASN A 549 -12.52 -3.17 28.34
C ASN A 549 -13.84 -3.88 27.99
N ALA A 550 -14.67 -3.24 27.16
CA ALA A 550 -15.92 -3.85 26.67
C ALA A 550 -15.65 -5.11 25.82
N ARG A 551 -14.61 -5.09 24.97
CA ARG A 551 -14.18 -6.25 24.16
C ARG A 551 -13.79 -7.44 25.04
N GLN A 552 -13.05 -7.20 26.11
CA GLN A 552 -12.65 -8.25 27.05
C GLN A 552 -13.87 -8.89 27.74
N LYS A 553 -14.80 -8.06 28.22
CA LYS A 553 -16.04 -8.53 28.84
C LYS A 553 -16.90 -9.37 27.88
N ILE A 554 -17.18 -8.84 26.70
CA ILE A 554 -18.00 -9.55 25.68
C ILE A 554 -17.33 -10.88 25.29
N SER A 555 -15.99 -10.91 25.18
CA SER A 555 -15.26 -12.14 24.83
C SER A 555 -15.37 -13.20 25.92
N SER A 556 -15.35 -12.80 27.20
CA SER A 556 -15.59 -13.69 28.34
C SER A 556 -17.01 -14.26 28.31
N ASP A 557 -18.01 -13.39 28.16
CA ASP A 557 -19.43 -13.79 28.12
C ASP A 557 -19.67 -14.78 26.97
N MET A 558 -19.15 -14.50 25.77
CA MET A 558 -19.27 -15.39 24.62
C MET A 558 -18.61 -16.76 24.84
N ALA A 559 -17.47 -16.81 25.53
CA ALA A 559 -16.78 -18.07 25.83
C ALA A 559 -17.60 -18.94 26.81
N GLU A 560 -18.25 -18.32 27.79
CA GLU A 560 -19.18 -18.98 28.70
C GLU A 560 -20.39 -19.54 27.94
N HIS A 561 -21.04 -18.73 27.10
CA HIS A 561 -22.17 -19.17 26.26
C HIS A 561 -21.77 -20.33 25.34
N ALA A 562 -20.58 -20.29 24.73
CA ALA A 562 -20.07 -21.37 23.87
C ALA A 562 -19.80 -22.67 24.64
N SER A 563 -19.41 -22.58 25.92
CA SER A 563 -19.28 -23.74 26.81
C SER A 563 -20.65 -24.34 27.16
N ILE A 564 -21.63 -23.49 27.49
CA ILE A 564 -23.00 -23.90 27.80
C ILE A 564 -23.67 -24.57 26.59
N ILE A 565 -23.51 -24.00 25.38
CA ILE A 565 -24.02 -24.58 24.13
C ILE A 565 -23.49 -25.98 23.90
N ARG A 566 -22.18 -26.21 24.08
CA ARG A 566 -21.58 -27.55 23.94
C ARG A 566 -22.21 -28.55 24.91
N ASN A 567 -22.42 -28.15 26.17
CA ASN A 567 -23.06 -29.00 27.17
C ASN A 567 -24.53 -29.31 26.83
N PHE A 568 -25.32 -28.32 26.40
CA PHE A 568 -26.71 -28.57 25.99
C PHE A 568 -26.80 -29.43 24.73
N LEU A 569 -25.86 -29.30 23.80
CA LEU A 569 -25.84 -30.12 22.59
C LEU A 569 -25.61 -31.61 22.93
N ILE A 570 -24.70 -31.90 23.87
CA ILE A 570 -24.48 -33.26 24.37
C ILE A 570 -25.75 -33.78 25.06
N ARG A 571 -26.37 -33.00 25.95
CA ARG A 571 -27.59 -33.41 26.66
C ARG A 571 -28.79 -33.61 25.74
N ALA A 572 -28.95 -32.77 24.72
CA ALA A 572 -29.99 -32.90 23.72
C ALA A 572 -29.81 -34.20 22.92
N GLU A 573 -28.56 -34.56 22.59
CA GLU A 573 -28.25 -35.80 21.89
C GLU A 573 -28.47 -37.03 22.77
N ASP A 574 -28.10 -37.00 24.05
CA ASP A 574 -28.40 -38.06 25.01
C ASP A 574 -29.91 -38.29 25.15
N ALA A 575 -30.70 -37.22 25.29
CA ALA A 575 -32.16 -37.31 25.36
C ALA A 575 -32.76 -37.87 24.06
N ARG A 576 -32.18 -37.50 22.90
CA ARG A 576 -32.57 -38.04 21.58
C ARG A 576 -32.30 -39.54 21.49
N LEU A 577 -31.15 -40.01 21.99
CA LEU A 577 -30.78 -41.43 21.97
C LEU A 577 -31.66 -42.28 22.88
N ILE A 578 -32.10 -41.74 24.02
CA ILE A 578 -32.99 -42.42 24.99
C ILE A 578 -34.47 -42.35 24.56
N GLY A 579 -34.80 -41.49 23.59
CA GLY A 579 -36.18 -41.30 23.10
C GLY A 579 -37.02 -40.34 23.96
N ASP A 580 -36.40 -39.58 24.85
CA ASP A 580 -37.06 -38.56 25.68
C ASP A 580 -37.25 -37.26 24.89
N ILE A 581 -38.28 -37.26 24.03
CA ILE A 581 -38.59 -36.14 23.13
C ILE A 581 -38.93 -34.83 23.89
N PRO A 582 -39.67 -34.84 25.01
CA PRO A 582 -39.90 -33.62 25.79
C PRO A 582 -38.62 -32.93 26.27
N VAL A 583 -37.69 -33.68 26.87
CA VAL A 583 -36.41 -33.13 27.37
C VAL A 583 -35.53 -32.67 26.21
N MET A 584 -35.50 -33.44 25.13
CA MET A 584 -34.80 -33.06 23.90
C MET A 584 -35.31 -31.69 23.37
N LYS A 585 -36.63 -31.51 23.26
CA LYS A 585 -37.22 -30.23 22.80
C LYS A 585 -36.87 -29.07 23.73
N GLN A 586 -36.89 -29.30 25.04
CA GLN A 586 -36.51 -28.26 26.00
C GLN A 586 -35.07 -27.80 25.78
N HIS A 587 -34.12 -28.73 25.66
CA HIS A 587 -32.72 -28.38 25.38
C HIS A 587 -32.53 -27.67 24.05
N TYR A 588 -33.29 -28.02 23.00
CA TYR A 588 -33.26 -27.27 21.74
C TYR A 588 -33.85 -25.86 21.85
N ILE A 589 -34.86 -25.63 22.68
CA ILE A 589 -35.39 -24.29 22.94
C ILE A 589 -34.35 -23.45 23.69
N ASP A 590 -33.71 -24.02 24.71
CA ASP A 590 -32.65 -23.35 25.46
C ASP A 590 -31.44 -23.01 24.55
N LEU A 591 -31.05 -23.94 23.68
CA LEU A 591 -30.04 -23.71 22.64
C LEU A 591 -30.42 -22.59 21.68
N LEU A 592 -31.69 -22.53 21.25
CA LEU A 592 -32.17 -21.48 20.34
C LEU A 592 -32.09 -20.10 21.01
N ASN A 593 -32.45 -19.99 22.28
CA ASN A 593 -32.37 -18.75 23.04
C ASN A 593 -30.91 -18.31 23.21
N LEU A 594 -30.02 -19.21 23.65
CA LEU A 594 -28.60 -18.93 23.76
C LEU A 594 -27.96 -18.54 22.43
N ASN A 595 -28.38 -19.17 21.33
CA ASN A 595 -27.87 -18.82 20.01
C ASN A 595 -28.32 -17.41 19.57
N ARG A 596 -29.54 -17.00 19.89
CA ARG A 596 -30.00 -15.61 19.65
C ARG A 596 -29.19 -14.61 20.46
N ASP A 597 -28.95 -14.90 21.73
CA ASP A 597 -28.14 -14.04 22.61
C ASP A 597 -26.69 -13.94 22.13
N LEU A 598 -26.11 -15.06 21.67
CA LEU A 598 -24.76 -15.10 21.09
C LEU A 598 -24.68 -14.30 19.78
N ILE A 599 -25.68 -14.41 18.90
CA ILE A 599 -25.74 -13.59 17.67
C ILE A 599 -25.81 -12.10 18.01
N ASN A 600 -26.64 -11.71 18.97
CA ASN A 600 -26.73 -10.31 19.41
C ASN A 600 -25.39 -9.83 20.01
N GLY A 601 -24.78 -10.63 20.88
CA GLY A 601 -23.45 -10.34 21.44
C GLY A 601 -22.37 -10.24 20.38
N TYR A 602 -22.42 -11.10 19.35
CA TYR A 602 -21.50 -11.07 18.22
C TYR A 602 -21.66 -9.80 17.38
N GLN A 603 -22.90 -9.36 17.10
CA GLN A 603 -23.15 -8.10 16.39
C GLN A 603 -22.58 -6.91 17.18
N ILE A 604 -22.85 -6.84 18.49
CA ILE A 604 -22.29 -5.80 19.37
C ILE A 604 -20.76 -5.84 19.35
N ARG A 605 -20.16 -7.04 19.37
CA ARG A 605 -18.70 -7.20 19.25
C ARG A 605 -18.15 -6.68 17.93
N CYS A 606 -18.81 -6.96 16.81
CA CYS A 606 -18.38 -6.48 15.49
C CYS A 606 -18.41 -4.95 15.44
N THR A 607 -19.52 -4.33 15.83
CA THR A 607 -19.64 -2.86 15.85
C THR A 607 -18.62 -2.22 16.80
N ASN A 608 -18.44 -2.77 18.00
CA ASN A 608 -17.43 -2.29 18.95
C ASN A 608 -16.01 -2.42 18.36
N HIS A 609 -15.70 -3.55 17.71
CA HIS A 609 -14.41 -3.76 17.07
C HIS A 609 -14.15 -2.79 15.91
N GLU A 610 -15.15 -2.51 15.07
CA GLU A 610 -15.05 -1.53 13.97
C GLU A 610 -14.75 -0.12 14.50
N GLU A 611 -15.45 0.33 15.56
CA GLU A 611 -15.18 1.64 16.18
C GLU A 611 -13.82 1.68 16.88
N LEU A 612 -13.41 0.61 17.56
CA LEU A 612 -12.06 0.50 18.12
C LEU A 612 -10.98 0.63 17.04
N MET A 613 -11.16 -0.02 15.88
CA MET A 613 -10.21 0.07 14.77
C MET A 613 -10.14 1.48 14.16
N LYS A 614 -11.26 2.19 14.05
CA LYS A 614 -11.28 3.60 13.61
C LYS A 614 -10.52 4.49 14.59
N ASN A 615 -10.72 4.30 15.88
CA ASN A 615 -10.06 5.08 16.92
C ASN A 615 -8.55 4.79 16.99
N LEU A 616 -8.13 3.53 16.88
CA LEU A 616 -6.71 3.16 16.76
C LEU A 616 -6.08 3.75 15.49
N ARG A 617 -6.79 3.74 14.36
CA ARG A 617 -6.35 4.40 13.12
C ARG A 617 -6.09 5.88 13.35
N TYR A 618 -7.07 6.59 13.92
CA TYR A 618 -6.94 8.01 14.20
C TYR A 618 -5.76 8.30 15.14
N LEU A 619 -5.59 7.52 16.21
CA LEU A 619 -4.44 7.64 17.11
C LEU A 619 -3.11 7.48 16.37
N ASN A 620 -2.95 6.41 15.58
CA ASN A 620 -1.73 6.14 14.81
C ASN A 620 -1.46 7.24 13.76
N GLN A 621 -2.50 7.72 13.07
CA GLN A 621 -2.40 8.85 12.13
C GLN A 621 -1.99 10.14 12.82
N THR A 622 -2.52 10.44 14.00
CA THR A 622 -2.11 11.63 14.77
C THR A 622 -0.66 11.55 15.23
N VAL A 623 -0.16 10.35 15.59
CA VAL A 623 1.27 10.14 15.87
C VAL A 623 2.11 10.36 14.60
N GLN A 624 1.65 9.89 13.45
CA GLN A 624 2.34 10.08 12.17
C GLN A 624 2.36 11.58 11.77
N LYS A 625 1.25 12.30 11.89
CA LYS A 625 1.16 13.76 11.72
C LYS A 625 2.11 14.48 12.66
N ALA A 626 2.15 14.11 13.94
CA ALA A 626 3.08 14.67 14.92
C ALA A 626 4.56 14.45 14.56
N GLY A 627 4.87 13.29 13.98
CA GLY A 627 6.19 13.00 13.41
C GLY A 627 6.50 13.90 12.20
N ASN A 628 5.55 14.09 11.28
CA ASN A 628 5.68 14.92 10.08
C ASN A 628 5.80 16.42 10.37
N LEU A 629 5.54 16.87 11.59
CA LEU A 629 5.85 18.23 12.03
C LEU A 629 7.34 18.44 12.35
N ARG A 630 8.19 17.42 12.16
CA ARG A 630 9.62 17.42 12.48
C ARG A 630 10.42 16.73 11.39
N ILE A 631 11.74 16.95 11.37
CA ILE A 631 12.63 16.41 10.33
C ILE A 631 13.81 15.68 10.96
N GLY A 632 14.21 14.58 10.33
CA GLY A 632 15.34 13.75 10.74
C GLY A 632 15.11 13.06 12.08
N LYS A 633 16.14 13.03 12.92
CA LYS A 633 16.13 12.32 14.22
C LYS A 633 15.00 12.75 15.16
N TYR A 634 14.51 13.98 15.04
CA TYR A 634 13.43 14.50 15.89
C TYR A 634 12.06 13.91 15.56
N LYS A 635 11.85 13.51 14.29
CA LYS A 635 10.64 12.78 13.86
C LYS A 635 10.60 11.41 14.55
N THR A 636 11.67 10.64 14.41
CA THR A 636 11.87 9.35 15.08
C THR A 636 11.67 9.44 16.59
N ASN A 637 12.37 10.36 17.26
CA ASN A 637 12.31 10.49 18.71
C ASN A 637 10.88 10.78 19.20
N THR A 638 10.13 11.59 18.45
CA THR A 638 8.72 11.88 18.78
C THR A 638 7.86 10.63 18.65
N ILE A 639 7.99 9.85 17.58
CA ILE A 639 7.25 8.60 17.38
C ILE A 639 7.55 7.62 18.52
N ASN A 640 8.82 7.47 18.91
CA ASN A 640 9.24 6.61 20.01
C ASN A 640 8.69 7.09 21.36
N GLN A 641 8.70 8.39 21.65
CA GLN A 641 8.10 8.96 22.86
C GLN A 641 6.57 8.76 22.89
N CYS A 642 5.90 8.93 21.75
CA CYS A 642 4.48 8.62 21.60
C CYS A 642 4.20 7.14 21.88
N ARG A 643 5.04 6.22 21.36
CA ARG A 643 4.94 4.78 21.66
C ARG A 643 5.01 4.51 23.16
N VAL A 644 5.99 5.11 23.84
CA VAL A 644 6.17 4.95 25.30
C VAL A 644 4.96 5.51 26.06
N ALA A 645 4.42 6.66 25.66
CA ALA A 645 3.24 7.24 26.28
C ALA A 645 1.98 6.40 26.08
N ILE A 646 1.78 5.83 24.89
CA ILE A 646 0.66 4.93 24.57
C ILE A 646 0.79 3.63 25.38
N LYS A 647 1.98 3.00 25.40
CA LYS A 647 2.23 1.80 26.23
C LYS A 647 2.06 2.08 27.73
N GLY A 648 2.41 3.27 28.18
CA GLY A 648 2.26 3.72 29.56
C GLY A 648 0.85 4.22 29.92
N ASN A 649 -0.11 4.15 29.00
CA ASN A 649 -1.49 4.63 29.15
C ASN A 649 -1.58 6.09 29.66
N ASN A 650 -0.70 6.99 29.18
CA ASN A 650 -0.57 8.35 29.69
C ASN A 650 -0.79 9.40 28.59
N VAL A 651 -2.03 9.89 28.48
CA VAL A 651 -2.44 10.88 27.47
C VAL A 651 -1.74 12.23 27.65
N GLN A 652 -1.52 12.66 28.89
CA GLN A 652 -0.87 13.94 29.15
C GLN A 652 0.60 13.92 28.72
N LEU A 653 1.27 12.77 28.92
CA LEU A 653 2.60 12.55 28.39
C LEU A 653 2.60 12.49 26.85
N LEU A 654 1.60 11.87 26.24
CA LEU A 654 1.45 11.81 24.78
C LEU A 654 1.34 13.22 24.19
N ILE A 655 0.41 14.04 24.70
CA ILE A 655 0.20 15.42 24.23
C ILE A 655 1.44 16.27 24.46
N LYS A 656 2.08 16.15 25.64
CA LYS A 656 3.33 16.87 25.91
C LYS A 656 4.43 16.49 24.92
N SER A 657 4.59 15.19 24.64
CA SER A 657 5.55 14.68 23.66
C SER A 657 5.30 15.26 22.27
N ILE A 658 4.03 15.34 21.85
CA ILE A 658 3.64 15.96 20.57
C ILE A 658 3.95 17.46 20.57
N LYS A 659 3.64 18.21 21.63
CA LYS A 659 3.84 19.67 21.71
C LYS A 659 5.30 20.10 21.65
N THR A 660 6.19 19.46 22.41
CA THR A 660 7.59 19.92 22.57
C THR A 660 8.62 19.02 21.89
N GLY A 661 8.30 17.74 21.65
CA GLY A 661 9.25 16.74 21.14
C GLY A 661 10.37 16.39 22.13
N ASN A 662 10.30 16.88 23.36
CA ASN A 662 11.22 16.64 24.46
C ASN A 662 10.40 16.40 25.73
N VAL A 663 10.58 15.22 26.35
CA VAL A 663 10.19 14.95 27.74
C VAL A 663 11.44 14.81 28.59
#